data_AF-A0A8J6Y082-F1
#
_entry.id   AF-A0A8J6Y082-F1
#
_cell.length_a   1.000
_cell.length_b   1.000
_cell.length_c   1.000
_cell.angle_alpha   90.00
_cell.angle_beta   90.00
_cell.angle_gamma   90.00
#
_symmetry.space_group_name_H-M   'P 1'
#
loop_
_entity.id
_entity.type
_entity.pdbx_description
1 polymer ?
#
loop_
_entity_poly.entity_id
_entity_poly.type
_entity_poly.pdbx_seq_one_letter_code
_entity_poly.pdbx_strand_id
1 'polypeptide(L)'
;MPQLSKFQFLTLIIVLMLATTACLKQDVDPVPAPGAESPELPLELRAKILMAEDQGELDEPLRSACSSADMQVREEAARALGRIGGVEAIRLAGALLDDPSHGVRAEAVLALGLSRDGGVLDRMLKLAGDESPRVRANLALALSLVPGDRRRPVLLALIGDPDPQVAEQACLSAATLQPSEEVVQRLAGMLENESRPVRRAAAYALARIGRKSVDSPANALARRKIQDQAQAQDPAIRLEVARGLRLPRNGSEEGVLKRLITDVERLVRIEALMSIAYPGGPPIQLLDGAADKDFHVVQAALEGMALNGDPSVIKALTEISINEGPVPIRIAAIHSLRRAGPALAAQMLPIQLWRSTDPRLREEAARTAGIYPLAVNDPFIDGLLKDNIPSVRGAAIQAAGHRQGDLSAVLGDSLSENHPDIRFALAQAAGERVKSRRSGLRRNPRQTAEAFALLDDLWDRGQEDTQAFPRLAVLDAVGEAEPDPSGRAILVKAAGHDDYRFRARAIRILAELYGASPDREPGPAATRPLQDYVRMLRWAEKNWDAVVTVKRAGFAPGSFTIRLDTDRALRTSWNFAQLAENGFYDGLTFHRLAPNFIIQGGDPWHDGLGDPGYTLLPEISNGPFHAGAVGMKQGVETGAGSQFFITLAPQRRLDARNVRFGTITENLLGVAMLLIPEDRILSIDIREAEQ
;
A
#
# COMPACT_ATOMS: atom_id res chain seq x y z
N MET A 1 6.76 -70.82 36.68
CA MET A 1 7.22 -71.53 35.48
C MET A 1 6.13 -72.48 35.03
N PRO A 2 5.76 -72.45 33.75
CA PRO A 2 6.14 -73.57 32.90
C PRO A 2 7.01 -73.10 31.73
N GLN A 3 8.04 -73.90 31.41
CA GLN A 3 8.85 -73.68 30.22
C GLN A 3 8.03 -74.08 28.99
N LEU A 4 7.69 -73.09 28.17
CA LEU A 4 7.14 -73.33 26.84
C LEU A 4 8.21 -74.06 26.01
N SER A 5 7.82 -75.17 25.39
CA SER A 5 8.71 -75.93 24.51
C SER A 5 9.09 -75.10 23.27
N LYS A 6 10.22 -75.41 22.62
CA LYS A 6 10.67 -74.75 21.37
C LYS A 6 9.56 -74.70 20.29
N PHE A 7 8.61 -75.62 20.33
CA PHE A 7 7.46 -75.64 19.42
C PHE A 7 6.44 -74.53 19.72
N GLN A 8 6.17 -74.25 21.00
CA GLN A 8 5.20 -73.22 21.40
C GLN A 8 5.73 -71.79 21.21
N PHE A 9 7.05 -71.59 21.24
CA PHE A 9 7.68 -70.31 20.90
C PHE A 9 7.59 -70.03 19.38
N LEU A 10 7.69 -71.07 18.54
CA LEU A 10 7.55 -70.94 17.10
C LEU A 10 6.09 -70.67 16.67
N THR A 11 5.12 -71.27 17.36
CA THR A 11 3.69 -71.00 17.11
C THR A 11 3.30 -69.57 17.51
N LEU A 12 3.87 -69.01 18.58
CA LEU A 12 3.59 -67.63 19.01
C LEU A 12 4.15 -66.58 18.02
N ILE A 13 5.30 -66.86 17.40
CA ILE A 13 5.88 -65.98 16.36
C ILE A 13 5.08 -66.05 15.05
N ILE A 14 4.58 -67.23 14.68
CA ILE A 14 3.74 -67.40 13.48
C ILE A 14 2.36 -66.74 13.66
N VAL A 15 1.78 -66.80 14.87
CA VAL A 15 0.51 -66.11 15.17
C VAL A 15 0.67 -64.59 15.24
N LEU A 16 1.82 -64.06 15.70
CA LEU A 16 2.09 -62.61 15.62
C LEU A 16 2.37 -62.13 14.18
N MET A 17 2.98 -62.96 13.33
CA MET A 17 3.20 -62.61 11.91
C MET A 17 1.93 -62.72 11.05
N LEU A 18 1.01 -63.63 11.38
CA LEU A 18 -0.28 -63.76 10.68
C LEU A 18 -1.33 -62.76 11.17
N ALA A 19 -1.24 -62.27 12.41
CA ALA A 19 -2.13 -61.22 12.93
C ALA A 19 -1.78 -59.81 12.41
N THR A 20 -0.58 -59.61 11.85
CA THR A 20 -0.15 -58.35 11.24
C THR A 20 -0.43 -58.27 9.74
N THR A 21 -0.93 -59.35 9.13
CA THR A 21 -1.26 -59.41 7.68
C THR A 21 -2.75 -59.60 7.35
N ALA A 22 -3.65 -59.61 8.34
CA ALA A 22 -5.09 -59.83 8.12
C ALA A 22 -5.99 -58.94 8.99
N CYS A 23 -6.01 -57.63 8.72
CA CYS A 23 -7.19 -56.79 8.97
C CYS A 23 -7.09 -55.52 8.10
N LEU A 24 -8.21 -55.13 7.49
CA LEU A 24 -8.41 -54.04 6.51
C LEU A 24 -8.29 -54.43 5.02
N LYS A 25 -9.23 -55.26 4.56
CA LYS A 25 -9.86 -55.09 3.25
C LYS A 25 -11.32 -54.69 3.47
N GLN A 26 -11.63 -53.43 3.27
CA GLN A 26 -12.93 -52.98 2.78
C GLN A 26 -12.65 -52.16 1.52
N ASP A 27 -13.46 -52.41 0.50
CA ASP A 27 -13.21 -52.11 -0.91
C ASP A 27 -12.80 -50.66 -1.16
N VAL A 28 -11.56 -50.49 -1.62
CA VAL A 28 -11.04 -49.27 -2.24
C VAL A 28 -10.86 -49.62 -3.71
N ASP A 29 -11.50 -48.86 -4.59
CA ASP A 29 -11.32 -48.95 -6.05
C ASP A 29 -9.82 -48.97 -6.42
N PRO A 30 -9.42 -49.64 -7.52
CA PRO A 30 -8.02 -49.86 -7.82
C PRO A 30 -7.27 -48.54 -7.98
N VAL A 31 -6.22 -48.36 -7.17
CA VAL A 31 -5.19 -47.34 -7.35
C VAL A 31 -4.55 -47.56 -8.73
N PRO A 32 -4.54 -46.56 -9.62
CA PRO A 32 -3.91 -46.70 -10.93
C PRO A 32 -2.40 -46.90 -10.77
N ALA A 33 -1.80 -47.67 -11.68
CA ALA A 33 -0.38 -48.00 -11.65
C ALA A 33 0.50 -46.73 -11.63
N PRO A 34 1.65 -46.73 -10.92
CA PRO A 34 2.57 -45.60 -10.93
C PRO A 34 3.27 -45.55 -12.28
N GLY A 35 2.79 -44.65 -13.15
CA GLY A 35 3.42 -44.35 -14.43
C GLY A 35 2.43 -44.27 -15.60
N ALA A 36 1.64 -43.19 -15.65
CA ALA A 36 1.29 -42.41 -16.85
C ALA A 36 0.10 -41.47 -16.57
N GLU A 37 0.31 -40.42 -15.78
CA GLU A 37 -0.40 -39.16 -15.96
C GLU A 37 0.65 -38.07 -16.13
N SER A 38 0.57 -37.33 -17.23
CA SER A 38 1.57 -36.33 -17.63
C SER A 38 1.80 -35.32 -16.50
N PRO A 39 3.05 -34.93 -16.19
CA PRO A 39 3.34 -33.82 -15.26
C PRO A 39 2.72 -32.47 -15.68
N GLU A 40 2.14 -32.40 -16.88
CA GLU A 40 1.44 -31.25 -17.45
C GLU A 40 0.01 -31.06 -16.91
N LEU A 41 -0.69 -32.11 -16.47
CA LEU A 41 -2.11 -32.03 -16.04
C LEU A 41 -2.32 -31.18 -14.75
N PRO A 42 -1.51 -31.34 -13.69
CA PRO A 42 -1.62 -30.47 -12.51
C PRO A 42 -1.26 -29.02 -12.82
N LEU A 43 -0.23 -28.79 -13.65
CA LEU A 43 0.25 -27.44 -13.98
C LEU A 43 -0.76 -26.67 -14.84
N GLU A 44 -1.35 -27.33 -15.84
CA GLU A 44 -2.38 -26.71 -16.68
C GLU A 44 -3.65 -26.39 -15.88
N LEU A 45 -4.07 -27.28 -14.97
CA LEU A 45 -5.22 -27.02 -14.10
C LEU A 45 -4.95 -25.85 -13.16
N ARG A 46 -3.77 -25.78 -12.53
CA ARG A 46 -3.35 -24.64 -11.70
C ARG A 46 -3.30 -23.34 -12.50
N ALA A 47 -2.84 -23.40 -13.76
CA ALA A 47 -2.85 -22.25 -14.67
C ALA A 47 -4.29 -21.79 -14.97
N LYS A 48 -5.24 -22.72 -15.16
CA LYS A 48 -6.67 -22.40 -15.33
C LYS A 48 -7.28 -21.77 -14.08
N ILE A 49 -6.94 -22.27 -12.88
CA ILE A 49 -7.36 -21.65 -11.60
C ILE A 49 -6.86 -20.20 -11.52
N LEU A 50 -5.58 -19.98 -11.83
CA LEU A 50 -4.97 -18.64 -11.77
C LEU A 50 -5.58 -17.69 -12.82
N MET A 51 -5.92 -18.22 -14.00
CA MET A 51 -6.62 -17.49 -15.06
C MET A 51 -8.03 -17.10 -14.64
N ALA A 52 -8.82 -18.04 -14.09
CA ALA A 52 -10.15 -17.79 -13.56
C ALA A 52 -10.13 -16.74 -12.45
N GLU A 53 -9.15 -16.81 -11.53
CA GLU A 53 -8.94 -15.80 -10.49
C GLU A 53 -8.65 -14.42 -11.09
N ASP A 54 -7.71 -14.31 -12.04
CA ASP A 54 -7.32 -13.05 -12.69
C ASP A 54 -8.48 -12.42 -13.47
N GLN A 55 -9.39 -13.25 -13.99
CA GLN A 55 -10.61 -12.84 -14.70
C GLN A 55 -11.79 -12.53 -13.78
N GLY A 56 -11.73 -12.95 -12.50
CA GLY A 56 -12.85 -12.82 -11.58
C GLY A 56 -14.03 -13.75 -11.91
N GLU A 57 -13.79 -14.86 -12.62
CA GLU A 57 -14.83 -15.76 -13.13
C GLU A 57 -14.82 -17.11 -12.39
N LEU A 58 -16.01 -17.65 -12.11
CA LEU A 58 -16.18 -18.97 -11.51
C LEU A 58 -16.56 -19.99 -12.59
N ASP A 59 -15.53 -20.52 -13.26
CA ASP A 59 -15.63 -21.47 -14.36
C ASP A 59 -15.64 -22.95 -13.90
N GLU A 60 -15.83 -23.86 -14.86
CA GLU A 60 -15.87 -25.30 -14.59
C GLU A 60 -14.52 -25.88 -14.09
N PRO A 61 -13.35 -25.50 -14.65
CA PRO A 61 -12.05 -25.85 -14.08
C PRO A 61 -11.92 -25.49 -12.59
N LEU A 62 -12.28 -24.28 -12.17
CA LEU A 62 -12.20 -23.87 -10.78
C LEU A 62 -13.19 -24.63 -9.88
N ARG A 63 -14.41 -24.92 -10.37
CA ARG A 63 -15.38 -25.75 -9.65
C ARG A 63 -14.86 -27.17 -9.44
N SER A 64 -14.30 -27.77 -10.48
CA SER A 64 -13.71 -29.11 -10.44
C SER A 64 -12.50 -29.16 -9.51
N ALA A 65 -11.68 -28.11 -9.51
CA ALA A 65 -10.51 -27.98 -8.64
C ALA A 65 -10.85 -28.06 -7.14
N CYS A 66 -12.05 -27.64 -6.73
CA CYS A 66 -12.50 -27.75 -5.33
C CYS A 66 -12.63 -29.20 -4.85
N SER A 67 -12.79 -30.16 -5.76
CA SER A 67 -12.89 -31.60 -5.45
C SER A 67 -11.70 -32.40 -5.98
N SER A 68 -10.59 -31.74 -6.32
CA SER A 68 -9.38 -32.39 -6.81
C SER A 68 -8.82 -33.38 -5.80
N ALA A 69 -8.24 -34.49 -6.27
CA ALA A 69 -7.48 -35.41 -5.41
C ALA A 69 -6.23 -34.72 -4.81
N ASP A 70 -5.67 -33.74 -5.52
CA ASP A 70 -4.50 -32.98 -5.10
C ASP A 70 -4.87 -31.87 -4.10
N MET A 71 -4.30 -31.93 -2.89
CA MET A 71 -4.54 -30.95 -1.83
C MET A 71 -4.07 -29.54 -2.20
N GLN A 72 -3.00 -29.39 -2.99
CA GLN A 72 -2.47 -28.10 -3.39
C GLN A 72 -3.43 -27.41 -4.35
N VAL A 73 -4.00 -28.17 -5.29
CA VAL A 73 -5.03 -27.67 -6.22
C VAL A 73 -6.26 -27.20 -5.44
N ARG A 74 -6.71 -27.96 -4.43
CA ARG A 74 -7.83 -27.53 -3.56
C ARG A 74 -7.50 -26.28 -2.75
N GLU A 75 -6.26 -26.14 -2.27
CA GLU A 75 -5.81 -24.95 -1.53
C GLU A 75 -5.79 -23.71 -2.42
N GLU A 76 -5.28 -23.83 -3.65
CA GLU A 76 -5.29 -22.76 -4.65
C GLU A 76 -6.72 -22.40 -5.08
N ALA A 77 -7.61 -23.40 -5.23
CA ALA A 77 -9.02 -23.17 -5.50
C ALA A 77 -9.70 -22.38 -4.35
N ALA A 78 -9.48 -22.77 -3.09
CA ALA A 78 -10.02 -22.06 -1.93
C ALA A 78 -9.61 -20.58 -1.92
N ARG A 79 -8.34 -20.30 -2.25
CA ARG A 79 -7.80 -18.93 -2.34
C ARG A 79 -8.44 -18.14 -3.48
N ALA A 80 -8.55 -18.73 -4.67
CA ALA A 80 -9.17 -18.12 -5.84
C ALA A 80 -10.64 -17.77 -5.56
N LEU A 81 -11.41 -18.69 -4.95
CA LEU A 81 -12.80 -18.45 -4.55
C LEU A 81 -12.95 -17.25 -3.61
N GLY A 82 -12.03 -17.08 -2.66
CA GLY A 82 -12.03 -15.94 -1.74
C GLY A 82 -11.76 -14.60 -2.42
N ARG A 83 -10.93 -14.59 -3.46
CA ARG A 83 -10.58 -13.39 -4.23
C ARG A 83 -11.65 -13.02 -5.26
N ILE A 84 -12.27 -14.02 -5.89
CA ILE A 84 -13.41 -13.84 -6.80
C ILE A 84 -14.64 -13.35 -6.01
N GLY A 85 -14.93 -13.98 -4.88
CA GLY A 85 -16.08 -13.64 -4.04
C GLY A 85 -17.43 -13.92 -4.70
N GLY A 86 -18.50 -13.34 -4.14
CA GLY A 86 -19.86 -13.61 -4.58
C GLY A 86 -20.49 -14.86 -3.93
N VAL A 87 -21.82 -14.94 -3.97
CA VAL A 87 -22.61 -15.91 -3.20
C VAL A 87 -22.18 -17.35 -3.47
N GLU A 88 -21.98 -17.71 -4.73
CA GLU A 88 -21.63 -19.08 -5.12
C GLU A 88 -20.18 -19.45 -4.76
N ALA A 89 -19.22 -18.53 -4.93
CA ALA A 89 -17.84 -18.79 -4.53
C ALA A 89 -17.71 -18.93 -3.01
N ILE A 90 -18.43 -18.09 -2.24
CA ILE A 90 -18.52 -18.18 -0.78
C ILE A 90 -19.15 -19.52 -0.36
N ARG A 91 -20.18 -19.99 -1.07
CA ARG A 91 -20.79 -21.30 -0.81
C ARG A 91 -19.79 -22.44 -1.01
N LEU A 92 -19.02 -22.42 -2.10
CA LEU A 92 -17.98 -23.43 -2.38
C LEU A 92 -16.85 -23.37 -1.35
N ALA A 93 -16.34 -22.19 -1.02
CA ALA A 93 -15.33 -22.01 0.02
C ALA A 93 -15.84 -22.49 1.40
N GLY A 94 -17.13 -22.30 1.69
CA GLY A 94 -17.79 -22.80 2.89
C GLY A 94 -17.86 -24.33 2.98
N ALA A 95 -17.79 -25.05 1.86
CA ALA A 95 -17.70 -26.52 1.85
C ALA A 95 -16.27 -27.00 2.16
N LEU A 96 -15.26 -26.22 1.80
CA LEU A 96 -13.84 -26.51 2.05
C LEU A 96 -13.42 -26.32 3.52
N LEU A 97 -14.30 -25.82 4.39
CA LEU A 97 -14.06 -25.76 5.83
C LEU A 97 -13.96 -27.14 6.49
N ASP A 98 -14.53 -28.17 5.86
CA ASP A 98 -14.51 -29.56 6.34
C ASP A 98 -13.46 -30.42 5.60
N ASP A 99 -12.54 -29.81 4.83
CA ASP A 99 -11.52 -30.52 4.06
C ASP A 99 -10.54 -31.30 4.96
N PRO A 100 -10.09 -32.51 4.59
CA PRO A 100 -9.09 -33.26 5.36
C PRO A 100 -7.75 -32.52 5.51
N SER A 101 -7.36 -31.69 4.53
CA SER A 101 -6.12 -30.92 4.60
C SER A 101 -6.31 -29.63 5.40
N HIS A 102 -5.48 -29.44 6.43
CA HIS A 102 -5.46 -28.19 7.19
C HIS A 102 -5.05 -26.97 6.34
N GLY A 103 -4.29 -27.15 5.25
CA GLY A 103 -3.92 -26.07 4.33
C GLY A 103 -5.15 -25.52 3.60
N VAL A 104 -5.98 -26.42 3.09
CA VAL A 104 -7.25 -26.09 2.43
C VAL A 104 -8.22 -25.42 3.42
N ARG A 105 -8.40 -25.99 4.62
CA ARG A 105 -9.23 -25.38 5.66
C ARG A 105 -8.76 -23.98 6.03
N ALA A 106 -7.46 -23.77 6.16
CA ALA A 106 -6.89 -22.46 6.51
C ALA A 106 -7.16 -21.41 5.42
N GLU A 107 -7.00 -21.75 4.14
CA GLU A 107 -7.33 -20.84 3.04
C GLU A 107 -8.83 -20.60 2.93
N ALA A 108 -9.66 -21.63 3.15
CA ALA A 108 -11.12 -21.49 3.17
C ALA A 108 -11.60 -20.52 4.26
N VAL A 109 -11.07 -20.65 5.49
CA VAL A 109 -11.38 -19.71 6.59
C VAL A 109 -11.01 -18.28 6.22
N LEU A 110 -9.84 -18.10 5.61
CA LEU A 110 -9.40 -16.77 5.19
C LEU A 110 -10.29 -16.20 4.08
N ALA A 111 -10.57 -16.98 3.04
CA ALA A 111 -11.44 -16.61 1.93
C ALA A 111 -12.79 -16.11 2.42
N LEU A 112 -13.41 -16.84 3.35
CA LEU A 112 -14.68 -16.45 3.96
C LEU A 112 -14.55 -15.21 4.83
N GLY A 113 -13.46 -15.06 5.60
CA GLY A 113 -13.17 -13.84 6.35
C GLY A 113 -13.06 -12.59 5.48
N LEU A 114 -12.38 -12.71 4.34
CA LEU A 114 -12.22 -11.63 3.35
C LEU A 114 -13.55 -11.23 2.70
N SER A 115 -14.46 -12.18 2.50
CA SER A 115 -15.80 -11.92 1.97
C SER A 115 -16.66 -11.04 2.89
N ARG A 116 -16.36 -11.04 4.20
CA ARG A 116 -17.12 -10.38 5.27
C ARG A 116 -18.58 -10.84 5.38
N ASP A 117 -18.93 -11.96 4.77
CA ASP A 117 -20.25 -12.57 4.86
C ASP A 117 -20.44 -13.28 6.21
N GLY A 118 -21.49 -12.90 6.94
CA GLY A 118 -21.84 -13.49 8.22
C GLY A 118 -22.55 -14.85 8.13
N GLY A 119 -23.02 -15.26 6.93
CA GLY A 119 -23.82 -16.47 6.73
C GLY A 119 -23.10 -17.77 7.09
N VAL A 120 -21.76 -17.76 7.08
CA VAL A 120 -20.90 -18.91 7.40
C VAL A 120 -20.25 -18.83 8.78
N LEU A 121 -20.54 -17.78 9.57
CA LEU A 121 -19.89 -17.53 10.86
C LEU A 121 -19.97 -18.74 11.78
N ASP A 122 -21.14 -19.38 11.89
CA ASP A 122 -21.35 -20.52 12.79
C ASP A 122 -20.52 -21.75 12.41
N ARG A 123 -20.25 -21.94 11.12
CA ARG A 123 -19.35 -23.01 10.66
C ARG A 123 -17.90 -22.67 11.01
N MET A 124 -17.48 -21.43 10.75
CA MET A 124 -16.13 -20.96 11.07
C MET A 124 -15.82 -21.05 12.58
N LEU A 125 -16.78 -20.68 13.44
CA LEU A 125 -16.57 -20.72 14.90
C LEU A 125 -16.23 -22.13 15.43
N LYS A 126 -16.63 -23.19 14.74
CA LYS A 126 -16.28 -24.58 15.12
C LYS A 126 -14.79 -24.88 14.96
N LEU A 127 -14.10 -24.15 14.08
CA LEU A 127 -12.67 -24.34 13.81
C LEU A 127 -11.76 -23.74 14.90
N ALA A 128 -12.33 -23.20 15.99
CA ALA A 128 -11.57 -22.75 17.14
C ALA A 128 -10.77 -23.89 17.81
N GLY A 129 -11.23 -25.13 17.66
CA GLY A 129 -10.54 -26.33 18.15
C GLY A 129 -9.79 -27.11 17.07
N ASP A 130 -9.56 -26.53 15.87
CA ASP A 130 -8.82 -27.21 14.81
C ASP A 130 -7.40 -27.57 15.27
N GLU A 131 -6.89 -28.73 14.87
CA GLU A 131 -5.54 -29.19 15.22
C GLU A 131 -4.45 -28.23 14.72
N SER A 132 -4.69 -27.56 13.59
CA SER A 132 -3.70 -26.73 12.92
C SER A 132 -3.70 -25.30 13.47
N PRO A 133 -2.56 -24.81 14.00
CA PRO A 133 -2.45 -23.41 14.40
C PRO A 133 -2.71 -22.42 13.27
N ARG A 134 -2.37 -22.79 12.02
CA ARG A 134 -2.63 -21.94 10.84
C ARG A 134 -4.13 -21.72 10.64
N VAL A 135 -4.96 -22.74 10.82
CA VAL A 135 -6.42 -22.64 10.74
C VAL A 135 -6.94 -21.73 11.86
N ARG A 136 -6.48 -21.95 13.10
CA ARG A 136 -6.92 -21.15 14.27
C ARG A 136 -6.49 -19.68 14.19
N ALA A 137 -5.28 -19.39 13.68
CA ALA A 137 -4.80 -18.02 13.47
C ALA A 137 -5.59 -17.32 12.36
N ASN A 138 -5.85 -18.00 11.23
CA ASN A 138 -6.70 -17.46 10.17
C ASN A 138 -8.14 -17.23 10.66
N LEU A 139 -8.66 -18.10 11.54
CA LEU A 139 -9.96 -17.90 12.18
C LEU A 139 -9.94 -16.64 13.03
N ALA A 140 -8.94 -16.45 13.89
CA ALA A 140 -8.81 -15.24 14.70
C ALA A 140 -8.82 -13.97 13.83
N LEU A 141 -8.08 -13.96 12.72
CA LEU A 141 -8.08 -12.85 11.76
C LEU A 141 -9.47 -12.65 11.12
N ALA A 142 -10.06 -13.72 10.59
CA ALA A 142 -11.34 -13.69 9.90
C ALA A 142 -12.47 -13.16 10.80
N LEU A 143 -12.47 -13.55 12.09
CA LEU A 143 -13.42 -13.06 13.08
C LEU A 143 -13.32 -11.54 13.31
N SER A 144 -12.18 -10.90 13.06
CA SER A 144 -12.07 -9.43 13.14
C SER A 144 -12.78 -8.72 11.97
N LEU A 145 -12.85 -9.38 10.81
CA LEU A 145 -13.41 -8.87 9.56
C LEU A 145 -14.93 -9.08 9.48
N VAL A 146 -15.43 -10.17 10.05
CA VAL A 146 -16.86 -10.50 10.06
C VAL A 146 -17.56 -9.85 11.27
N PRO A 147 -18.63 -9.07 11.07
CA PRO A 147 -19.38 -8.45 12.17
C PRO A 147 -20.19 -9.49 12.95
N GLY A 148 -20.39 -9.25 14.24
CA GLY A 148 -21.24 -10.07 15.12
C GLY A 148 -20.71 -10.18 16.54
N ASP A 149 -21.58 -10.45 17.51
CA ASP A 149 -21.19 -10.61 18.92
C ASP A 149 -20.77 -12.05 19.27
N ARG A 150 -21.23 -13.04 18.49
CA ARG A 150 -20.94 -14.47 18.70
C ARG A 150 -19.46 -14.83 18.57
N ARG A 151 -18.64 -13.94 18.00
CA ARG A 151 -17.18 -14.10 17.91
C ARG A 151 -16.44 -13.87 19.23
N ARG A 152 -17.03 -13.14 20.18
CA ARG A 152 -16.34 -12.74 21.43
C ARG A 152 -15.84 -13.95 22.24
N PRO A 153 -16.66 -14.98 22.54
CA PRO A 153 -16.19 -16.12 23.34
C PRO A 153 -15.05 -16.88 22.64
N VAL A 154 -15.13 -17.02 21.31
CA VAL A 154 -14.11 -17.71 20.52
C VAL A 154 -12.80 -16.91 20.50
N LEU A 155 -12.84 -15.59 20.29
CA LEU A 155 -11.63 -14.77 20.35
C LEU A 155 -10.99 -14.78 21.75
N LEU A 156 -11.78 -14.81 22.81
CA LEU A 156 -11.27 -14.93 24.19
C LEU A 156 -10.59 -16.28 24.45
N ALA A 157 -11.11 -17.36 23.87
CA ALA A 157 -10.46 -18.67 23.91
C ALA A 157 -9.12 -18.65 23.16
N LEU A 158 -9.11 -18.11 21.93
CA LEU A 158 -7.92 -18.05 21.07
C LEU A 158 -6.82 -17.11 21.61
N ILE A 159 -7.16 -16.10 22.44
CA ILE A 159 -6.15 -15.27 23.14
C ILE A 159 -5.23 -16.15 24.02
N GLY A 160 -5.78 -17.21 24.61
CA GLY A 160 -5.03 -18.14 25.46
C GLY A 160 -4.51 -19.38 24.72
N ASP A 161 -4.48 -19.36 23.38
CA ASP A 161 -3.98 -20.49 22.60
C ASP A 161 -2.50 -20.78 22.94
N PRO A 162 -2.09 -22.06 23.04
CA PRO A 162 -0.70 -22.41 23.28
C PRO A 162 0.22 -22.00 22.12
N ASP A 163 -0.30 -21.90 20.90
CA ASP A 163 0.48 -21.43 19.75
C ASP A 163 0.61 -19.89 19.77
N PRO A 164 1.84 -19.35 19.80
CA PRO A 164 2.05 -17.91 19.86
C PRO A 164 1.49 -17.12 18.67
N GLN A 165 1.44 -17.70 17.46
CA GLN A 165 0.90 -17.01 16.28
C GLN A 165 -0.62 -16.87 16.40
N VAL A 166 -1.28 -17.90 16.92
CA VAL A 166 -2.73 -17.86 17.18
C VAL A 166 -3.03 -16.83 18.28
N ALA A 167 -2.32 -16.89 19.41
CA ALA A 167 -2.50 -15.96 20.52
C ALA A 167 -2.22 -14.50 20.10
N GLU A 168 -1.16 -14.27 19.31
CA GLU A 168 -0.86 -12.95 18.75
C GLU A 168 -2.04 -12.46 17.91
N GLN A 169 -2.46 -13.23 16.91
CA GLN A 169 -3.54 -12.83 16.01
C GLN A 169 -4.86 -12.61 16.74
N ALA A 170 -5.17 -13.43 17.75
CA ALA A 170 -6.35 -13.28 18.59
C ALA A 170 -6.32 -12.02 19.44
N CYS A 171 -5.17 -11.67 20.05
CA CYS A 171 -5.01 -10.41 20.77
C CYS A 171 -5.29 -9.21 19.86
N LEU A 172 -4.77 -9.23 18.64
CA LEU A 172 -4.98 -8.15 17.67
C LEU A 172 -6.43 -8.02 17.25
N SER A 173 -7.06 -9.15 16.94
CA SER A 173 -8.47 -9.19 16.57
C SER A 173 -9.38 -8.73 17.71
N ALA A 174 -9.01 -9.01 18.97
CA ALA A 174 -9.72 -8.57 20.15
C ALA A 174 -9.76 -7.03 20.29
N ALA A 175 -8.82 -6.29 19.69
CA ALA A 175 -8.86 -4.83 19.62
C ALA A 175 -10.12 -4.29 18.92
N THR A 176 -10.84 -5.11 18.14
CA THR A 176 -12.12 -4.75 17.49
C THR A 176 -13.33 -4.93 18.40
N LEU A 177 -13.21 -5.70 19.50
CA LEU A 177 -14.29 -5.98 20.44
C LEU A 177 -14.67 -4.75 21.27
N GLN A 178 -15.90 -4.80 21.82
CA GLN A 178 -16.31 -3.85 22.86
C GLN A 178 -15.56 -4.13 24.17
N PRO A 179 -15.23 -3.09 24.97
CA PRO A 179 -14.59 -3.29 26.26
C PRO A 179 -15.50 -4.09 27.19
N SER A 180 -14.95 -5.12 27.80
CA SER A 180 -15.52 -5.83 28.96
C SER A 180 -14.41 -6.17 29.93
N GLU A 181 -14.77 -6.42 31.20
CA GLU A 181 -13.81 -6.82 32.22
C GLU A 181 -13.06 -8.10 31.81
N GLU A 182 -13.77 -9.09 31.28
CA GLU A 182 -13.19 -10.33 30.80
C GLU A 182 -12.17 -10.10 29.67
N VAL A 183 -12.50 -9.26 28.67
CA VAL A 183 -11.58 -8.94 27.56
C VAL A 183 -10.31 -8.26 28.08
N VAL A 184 -10.46 -7.29 28.97
CA VAL A 184 -9.31 -6.57 29.55
C VAL A 184 -8.44 -7.50 30.40
N GLN A 185 -9.05 -8.34 31.25
CA GLN A 185 -8.30 -9.28 32.09
C GLN A 185 -7.52 -10.29 31.24
N ARG A 186 -8.13 -10.85 30.19
CA ARG A 186 -7.46 -11.79 29.28
C ARG A 186 -6.26 -11.14 28.59
N LEU A 187 -6.43 -9.96 28.01
CA LEU A 187 -5.34 -9.25 27.35
C LEU A 187 -4.26 -8.79 28.33
N ALA A 188 -4.64 -8.37 29.55
CA ALA A 188 -3.70 -7.99 30.58
C ALA A 188 -2.81 -9.16 31.02
N GLY A 189 -3.35 -10.38 31.08
CA GLY A 189 -2.57 -11.60 31.31
C GLY A 189 -1.55 -11.88 30.20
N MET A 190 -1.85 -11.51 28.95
CA MET A 190 -0.95 -11.71 27.82
C MET A 190 0.23 -10.73 27.77
N LEU A 191 0.24 -9.69 28.60
CA LEU A 191 1.39 -8.80 28.73
C LEU A 191 2.63 -9.48 29.32
N GLU A 192 2.44 -10.61 30.01
CA GLU A 192 3.52 -11.40 30.64
C GLU A 192 3.83 -12.68 29.84
N ASN A 193 3.25 -12.85 28.65
CA ASN A 193 3.47 -14.02 27.81
C ASN A 193 4.95 -14.14 27.40
N GLU A 194 5.47 -15.37 27.30
CA GLU A 194 6.86 -15.64 26.89
C GLU A 194 7.15 -15.13 25.47
N SER A 195 6.17 -15.22 24.57
CA SER A 195 6.26 -14.74 23.20
C SER A 195 6.22 -13.22 23.13
N ARG A 196 7.30 -12.64 22.61
CA ARG A 196 7.42 -11.19 22.39
C ARG A 196 6.33 -10.64 21.45
N PRO A 197 6.00 -11.26 20.30
CA PRO A 197 4.87 -10.85 19.47
C PRO A 197 3.53 -10.80 20.22
N VAL A 198 3.24 -11.79 21.08
CA VAL A 198 2.00 -11.83 21.87
C VAL A 198 1.93 -10.65 22.85
N ARG A 199 3.01 -10.36 23.59
CA ARG A 199 3.07 -9.20 24.49
C ARG A 199 2.78 -7.88 23.77
N ARG A 200 3.37 -7.70 22.57
CA ARG A 200 3.18 -6.52 21.73
C ARG A 200 1.73 -6.39 21.26
N ALA A 201 1.14 -7.50 20.78
CA ALA A 201 -0.26 -7.54 20.36
C ALA A 201 -1.23 -7.23 21.50
N ALA A 202 -0.97 -7.77 22.70
CA ALA A 202 -1.74 -7.50 23.90
C ALA A 202 -1.66 -6.01 24.30
N ALA A 203 -0.47 -5.41 24.28
CA ALA A 203 -0.28 -3.98 24.58
C ALA A 203 -1.05 -3.08 23.58
N TYR A 204 -0.95 -3.38 22.28
CA TYR A 204 -1.74 -2.69 21.25
C TYR A 204 -3.24 -2.78 21.53
N ALA A 205 -3.74 -3.99 21.75
CA ALA A 205 -5.16 -4.26 21.94
C ALA A 205 -5.72 -3.57 23.19
N LEU A 206 -4.99 -3.63 24.31
CA LEU A 206 -5.35 -2.95 25.55
C LEU A 206 -5.42 -1.43 25.37
N ALA A 207 -4.44 -0.83 24.69
CA ALA A 207 -4.44 0.60 24.41
C ALA A 207 -5.63 1.01 23.53
N ARG A 208 -5.97 0.16 22.54
CA ARG A 208 -7.10 0.40 21.64
C ARG A 208 -8.46 0.19 22.32
N ILE A 209 -8.57 -0.69 23.30
CA ILE A 209 -9.80 -0.97 24.05
C ILE A 209 -10.04 0.09 25.13
N GLY A 210 -9.00 0.45 25.89
CA GLY A 210 -9.09 1.40 27.02
C GLY A 210 -9.60 2.80 26.63
N ARG A 211 -9.53 3.15 25.34
CA ARG A 211 -10.06 4.39 24.77
C ARG A 211 -11.53 4.34 24.33
N LYS A 212 -12.17 3.16 24.21
CA LYS A 212 -13.46 3.04 23.49
C LYS A 212 -14.67 3.65 24.22
N SER A 213 -14.75 3.70 25.56
CA SER A 213 -15.84 4.37 26.28
C SER A 213 -15.52 4.71 27.75
N VAL A 214 -16.52 5.25 28.47
CA VAL A 214 -16.55 5.88 29.81
C VAL A 214 -15.91 5.03 30.93
N ASP A 215 -15.54 5.69 32.03
CA ASP A 215 -15.00 5.16 33.28
C ASP A 215 -15.72 3.90 33.77
N SER A 216 -15.18 2.75 33.35
CA SER A 216 -15.52 1.43 33.87
C SER A 216 -14.30 0.86 34.58
N PRO A 217 -14.47 -0.06 35.54
CA PRO A 217 -13.34 -0.75 36.18
C PRO A 217 -12.41 -1.42 35.15
N ALA A 218 -12.99 -1.99 34.08
CA ALA A 218 -12.24 -2.57 32.97
C ALA A 218 -11.36 -1.53 32.26
N ASN A 219 -11.89 -0.35 31.94
CA ASN A 219 -11.12 0.71 31.30
C ASN A 219 -10.05 1.29 32.24
N ALA A 220 -10.34 1.42 33.53
CA ALA A 220 -9.35 1.85 34.53
C ALA A 220 -8.18 0.87 34.64
N LEU A 221 -8.46 -0.44 34.67
CA LEU A 221 -7.42 -1.48 34.65
C LEU A 221 -6.59 -1.42 33.36
N ALA A 222 -7.25 -1.31 32.20
CA ALA A 222 -6.56 -1.18 30.92
C ALA A 222 -5.64 0.05 30.92
N ARG A 223 -6.11 1.22 31.35
CA ARG A 223 -5.31 2.45 31.44
C ARG A 223 -4.09 2.28 32.35
N ARG A 224 -4.25 1.68 33.54
CA ARG A 224 -3.13 1.41 34.44
C ARG A 224 -2.09 0.51 33.80
N LYS A 225 -2.52 -0.61 33.21
CA LYS A 225 -1.61 -1.54 32.52
C LYS A 225 -0.88 -0.86 31.36
N ILE A 226 -1.56 0.00 30.60
CA ILE A 226 -0.94 0.75 29.51
C ILE A 226 0.07 1.79 30.00
N GLN A 227 -0.19 2.43 31.15
CA GLN A 227 0.78 3.32 31.77
C GLN A 227 2.07 2.59 32.16
N ASP A 228 1.96 1.35 32.64
CA ASP A 228 3.11 0.48 32.93
C ASP A 228 3.84 0.08 31.64
N GLN A 229 3.10 -0.35 30.61
CA GLN A 229 3.67 -0.78 29.32
C GLN A 229 4.35 0.36 28.54
N ALA A 230 3.94 1.61 28.76
CA ALA A 230 4.62 2.79 28.21
C ALA A 230 6.06 2.96 28.75
N GLN A 231 6.42 2.24 29.82
CA GLN A 231 7.77 2.21 30.40
C GLN A 231 8.46 0.85 30.20
N ALA A 232 7.90 -0.03 29.36
CA ALA A 232 8.48 -1.33 29.08
C ALA A 232 9.89 -1.17 28.49
N GLN A 233 10.81 -2.05 28.86
CA GLN A 233 12.18 -2.05 28.29
C GLN A 233 12.15 -2.28 26.78
N ASP A 234 11.22 -3.11 26.29
CA ASP A 234 11.06 -3.39 24.87
C ASP A 234 10.42 -2.19 24.15
N PRO A 235 11.14 -1.51 23.25
CA PRO A 235 10.59 -0.37 22.52
C PRO A 235 9.46 -0.74 21.58
N ALA A 236 9.42 -1.99 21.11
CA ALA A 236 8.33 -2.44 20.26
C ALA A 236 6.99 -2.48 21.02
N ILE A 237 7.02 -2.69 22.34
CA ILE A 237 5.82 -2.57 23.18
C ILE A 237 5.42 -1.10 23.32
N ARG A 238 6.37 -0.21 23.63
CA ARG A 238 6.11 1.24 23.74
C ARG A 238 5.54 1.83 22.45
N LEU A 239 6.03 1.36 21.30
CA LEU A 239 5.51 1.69 19.97
C LEU A 239 4.04 1.28 19.80
N GLU A 240 3.69 0.03 20.15
CA GLU A 240 2.32 -0.47 20.04
C GLU A 240 1.37 0.24 21.01
N VAL A 241 1.86 0.66 22.19
CA VAL A 241 1.13 1.51 23.14
C VAL A 241 0.78 2.85 22.48
N ALA A 242 1.77 3.56 21.94
CA ALA A 242 1.55 4.84 21.26
C ALA A 242 0.50 4.69 20.14
N ARG A 243 0.67 3.67 19.30
CA ARG A 243 -0.24 3.37 18.19
C ARG A 243 -1.66 3.07 18.62
N GLY A 244 -1.85 2.29 19.69
CA GLY A 244 -3.18 1.97 20.20
C GLY A 244 -3.93 3.20 20.73
N LEU A 245 -3.19 4.15 21.31
CA LEU A 245 -3.71 5.40 21.89
C LEU A 245 -4.05 6.49 20.87
N ARG A 246 -3.49 6.43 19.65
CA ARG A 246 -3.66 7.41 18.54
C ARG A 246 -4.99 8.17 18.56
N LEU A 247 -4.96 9.51 18.61
CA LEU A 247 -6.11 10.38 18.93
C LEU A 247 -6.59 10.14 20.38
N PRO A 248 -5.80 10.58 21.38
CA PRO A 248 -6.13 10.40 22.79
C PRO A 248 -7.44 11.11 23.14
N ARG A 249 -8.21 10.55 24.09
CA ARG A 249 -9.53 11.07 24.51
C ARG A 249 -9.53 11.76 25.86
N ASN A 250 -8.42 11.70 26.60
CA ASN A 250 -8.29 12.31 27.92
C ASN A 250 -6.82 12.65 28.24
N GLY A 251 -6.62 13.44 29.29
CA GLY A 251 -5.28 13.88 29.70
C GLY A 251 -4.35 12.77 30.20
N SER A 252 -4.86 11.61 30.63
CA SER A 252 -4.03 10.47 31.02
C SER A 252 -3.38 9.82 29.80
N GLU A 253 -4.17 9.56 28.75
CA GLU A 253 -3.70 9.04 27.46
C GLU A 253 -2.73 10.03 26.79
N GLU A 254 -3.08 11.32 26.80
CA GLU A 254 -2.20 12.38 26.31
C GLU A 254 -0.88 12.43 27.11
N GLY A 255 -0.94 12.29 28.43
CA GLY A 255 0.25 12.24 29.30
C GLY A 255 1.16 11.04 29.01
N VAL A 256 0.61 9.89 28.60
CA VAL A 256 1.42 8.76 28.12
C VAL A 256 2.14 9.12 26.83
N LEU A 257 1.43 9.66 25.83
CA LEU A 257 2.01 10.04 24.55
C LEU A 257 3.08 11.12 24.71
N LYS A 258 2.85 12.15 25.53
CA LYS A 258 3.84 13.21 25.84
C LYS A 258 5.17 12.64 26.32
N ARG A 259 5.16 11.60 27.16
CA ARG A 259 6.40 10.93 27.61
C ARG A 259 7.08 10.15 26.48
N LEU A 260 6.31 9.51 25.60
CA LEU A 260 6.83 8.71 24.50
C LEU A 260 7.40 9.56 23.36
N ILE A 261 7.06 10.86 23.29
CA ILE A 261 7.65 11.79 22.31
C ILE A 261 9.14 12.02 22.57
N THR A 262 9.60 11.88 23.82
CA THR A 262 11.03 11.99 24.20
C THR A 262 11.72 10.63 24.33
N ASP A 263 11.14 9.57 23.76
CA ASP A 263 11.70 8.22 23.84
C ASP A 263 13.07 8.11 23.14
N VAL A 264 13.94 7.23 23.66
CA VAL A 264 15.25 6.98 23.04
C VAL A 264 15.12 6.41 21.62
N GLU A 265 14.07 5.63 21.35
CA GLU A 265 13.86 5.00 20.05
C GLU A 265 13.08 5.89 19.08
N ARG A 266 13.66 6.11 17.90
CA ARG A 266 13.08 7.00 16.86
C ARG A 266 11.65 6.61 16.48
N LEU A 267 11.35 5.33 16.32
CA LEU A 267 10.02 4.88 15.86
C LEU A 267 8.95 5.15 16.92
N VAL A 268 9.32 5.07 18.21
CA VAL A 268 8.41 5.38 19.32
C VAL A 268 8.10 6.87 19.32
N ARG A 269 9.12 7.74 19.15
CA ARG A 269 8.93 9.19 19.03
C ARG A 269 8.02 9.56 17.86
N ILE A 270 8.29 9.00 16.67
CA ILE A 270 7.48 9.23 15.46
C ILE A 270 6.02 8.83 15.72
N GLU A 271 5.75 7.63 16.22
CA GLU A 271 4.37 7.18 16.43
C GLU A 271 3.67 7.99 17.52
N ALA A 272 4.38 8.42 18.57
CA ALA A 272 3.82 9.25 19.61
C ALA A 272 3.43 10.65 19.08
N LEU A 273 4.28 11.28 18.24
CA LEU A 273 3.97 12.53 17.54
C LEU A 273 2.76 12.37 16.61
N MET A 274 2.73 11.32 15.79
CA MET A 274 1.60 11.04 14.89
C MET A 274 0.32 10.69 15.64
N SER A 275 0.44 10.17 16.87
CA SER A 275 -0.69 9.84 17.73
C SER A 275 -1.29 11.06 18.43
N ILE A 276 -0.48 12.09 18.68
CA ILE A 276 -0.90 13.36 19.32
C ILE A 276 -1.28 14.44 18.29
N ALA A 277 -1.05 14.17 17.00
CA ALA A 277 -1.38 15.05 15.88
C ALA A 277 -2.89 15.04 15.56
N TYR A 278 -3.65 15.92 16.21
CA TYR A 278 -5.08 16.15 15.94
C TYR A 278 -5.44 17.63 16.07
N PRO A 279 -6.57 18.07 15.45
CA PRO A 279 -7.04 19.45 15.57
C PRO A 279 -7.26 19.84 17.04
N GLY A 280 -6.60 20.91 17.48
CA GLY A 280 -6.65 21.37 18.88
C GLY A 280 -5.86 20.52 19.88
N GLY A 281 -5.01 19.59 19.41
CA GLY A 281 -4.04 18.88 20.24
C GLY A 281 -2.92 19.79 20.77
N PRO A 282 -2.04 19.28 21.66
CA PRO A 282 -1.03 20.10 22.32
C PRO A 282 0.13 20.49 21.37
N PRO A 283 0.29 21.78 21.04
CA PRO A 283 1.25 22.22 20.01
C PRO A 283 2.72 22.11 20.46
N ILE A 284 3.00 22.27 21.75
CA ILE A 284 4.36 22.28 22.31
C ILE A 284 5.14 21.01 21.95
N GLN A 285 4.51 19.84 22.07
CA GLN A 285 5.20 18.58 21.77
C GLN A 285 5.52 18.40 20.29
N LEU A 286 4.69 18.97 19.39
CA LEU A 286 5.01 18.97 17.97
C LEU A 286 6.19 19.90 17.69
N LEU A 287 6.26 21.06 18.36
CA LEU A 287 7.40 21.98 18.27
C LEU A 287 8.69 21.31 18.75
N ASP A 288 8.65 20.61 19.89
CA ASP A 288 9.81 19.86 20.40
C ASP A 288 10.27 18.79 19.39
N GLY A 289 9.33 18.07 18.78
CA GLY A 289 9.64 17.06 17.76
C GLY A 289 10.27 17.64 16.48
N ALA A 290 9.95 18.88 16.10
CA ALA A 290 10.58 19.55 14.96
C ALA A 290 12.03 19.98 15.23
N ALA A 291 12.45 20.00 16.50
CA ALA A 291 13.83 20.23 16.91
C ALA A 291 14.63 18.92 17.09
N ASP A 292 14.06 17.76 16.76
CA ASP A 292 14.76 16.47 16.82
C ASP A 292 15.93 16.40 15.82
N LYS A 293 16.90 15.53 16.10
CA LYS A 293 18.07 15.31 15.23
C LYS A 293 17.78 14.33 14.10
N ASP A 294 16.77 13.47 14.26
CA ASP A 294 16.38 12.47 13.27
C ASP A 294 15.38 13.05 12.26
N PHE A 295 15.72 12.95 10.97
CA PHE A 295 14.91 13.48 9.88
C PHE A 295 13.46 12.96 9.89
N HIS A 296 13.25 11.67 10.16
CA HIS A 296 11.93 11.06 10.14
C HIS A 296 11.08 11.52 11.32
N VAL A 297 11.71 11.81 12.47
CA VAL A 297 11.04 12.44 13.62
C VAL A 297 10.63 13.87 13.29
N VAL A 298 11.54 14.67 12.71
CA VAL A 298 11.23 16.04 12.27
C VAL A 298 10.09 16.03 11.25
N GLN A 299 10.12 15.15 10.25
CA GLN A 299 9.03 15.05 9.27
C GLN A 299 7.69 14.69 9.93
N ALA A 300 7.68 13.76 10.89
CA ALA A 300 6.47 13.40 11.64
C ALA A 300 5.92 14.59 12.44
N ALA A 301 6.79 15.38 13.05
CA ALA A 301 6.41 16.60 13.76
C ALA A 301 5.77 17.62 12.81
N LEU A 302 6.41 17.90 11.66
CA LEU A 302 5.89 18.84 10.65
C LEU A 302 4.53 18.41 10.09
N GLU A 303 4.38 17.13 9.75
CA GLU A 303 3.09 16.58 9.32
C GLU A 303 2.04 16.70 10.42
N GLY A 304 2.42 16.45 11.67
CA GLY A 304 1.56 16.61 12.83
C GLY A 304 1.12 18.05 13.07
N MET A 305 2.03 19.03 12.92
CA MET A 305 1.72 20.46 12.97
C MET A 305 0.66 20.84 11.95
N ALA A 306 0.76 20.28 10.75
CA ALA A 306 -0.21 20.55 9.69
C ALA A 306 -1.60 19.94 9.92
N LEU A 307 -1.74 18.98 10.83
CA LEU A 307 -3.05 18.48 11.30
C LEU A 307 -3.57 19.24 12.52
N ASN A 308 -2.67 19.86 13.29
CA ASN A 308 -2.98 20.56 14.52
C ASN A 308 -3.61 21.95 14.29
N GLY A 309 -2.98 22.76 13.42
CA GLY A 309 -3.50 24.07 13.02
C GLY A 309 -3.38 25.21 14.03
N ASP A 310 -2.69 25.02 15.16
CA ASP A 310 -2.45 26.08 16.15
C ASP A 310 -1.59 27.23 15.56
N PRO A 311 -1.86 28.51 15.88
CA PRO A 311 -1.07 29.63 15.38
C PRO A 311 0.44 29.52 15.67
N SER A 312 0.83 28.95 16.81
CA SER A 312 2.25 28.75 17.18
C SER A 312 2.95 27.74 16.26
N VAL A 313 2.26 26.66 15.87
CA VAL A 313 2.83 25.69 14.92
C VAL A 313 2.87 26.25 13.51
N ILE A 314 1.88 27.04 13.10
CA ILE A 314 1.90 27.75 11.81
C ILE A 314 3.09 28.72 11.74
N LYS A 315 3.35 29.45 12.83
CA LYS A 315 4.53 30.33 12.95
C LYS A 315 5.84 29.53 12.80
N ALA A 316 5.97 28.41 13.52
CA ALA A 316 7.16 27.56 13.44
C ALA A 316 7.36 26.95 12.05
N LEU A 317 6.30 26.45 11.41
CA LEU A 317 6.34 25.97 10.03
C LEU A 317 6.84 27.04 9.06
N THR A 318 6.40 28.29 9.25
CA THR A 318 6.86 29.44 8.48
C THR A 318 8.36 29.66 8.69
N GLU A 319 8.83 29.72 9.94
CA GLU A 319 10.26 29.90 10.27
C GLU A 319 11.13 28.79 9.67
N ILE A 320 10.73 27.52 9.82
CA ILE A 320 11.48 26.36 9.29
C ILE A 320 11.53 26.38 7.77
N SER A 321 10.44 26.76 7.10
CA SER A 321 10.39 26.77 5.64
C SER A 321 11.37 27.76 5.00
N ILE A 322 11.59 28.91 5.64
CA ILE A 322 12.37 30.03 5.07
C ILE A 322 13.82 30.10 5.56
N ASN A 323 14.10 29.68 6.80
CA ASN A 323 15.42 29.79 7.41
C ASN A 323 16.40 28.71 6.90
N GLU A 324 17.68 28.89 7.21
CA GLU A 324 18.73 27.92 6.87
C GLU A 324 18.50 26.57 7.56
N GLY A 325 18.70 25.48 6.81
CA GLY A 325 18.51 24.12 7.30
C GLY A 325 18.51 23.10 6.15
N PRO A 326 18.45 21.80 6.47
CA PRO A 326 18.40 20.75 5.45
C PRO A 326 17.18 20.93 4.53
N VAL A 327 17.43 20.98 3.22
CA VAL A 327 16.40 21.25 2.21
C VAL A 327 15.19 20.29 2.29
N PRO A 328 15.35 18.97 2.52
CA PRO A 328 14.20 18.08 2.71
C PRO A 328 13.28 18.48 3.87
N ILE A 329 13.83 18.99 4.99
CA ILE A 329 13.06 19.46 6.14
C ILE A 329 12.29 20.73 5.77
N ARG A 330 12.95 21.64 5.04
CA ARG A 330 12.32 22.87 4.56
C ARG A 330 11.17 22.59 3.62
N ILE A 331 11.33 21.67 2.67
CA ILE A 331 10.27 21.22 1.76
C ILE A 331 9.11 20.60 2.54
N ALA A 332 9.39 19.72 3.50
CA ALA A 332 8.36 19.14 4.36
C ALA A 332 7.59 20.23 5.16
N ALA A 333 8.28 21.28 5.62
CA ALA A 333 7.67 22.41 6.28
C ALA A 333 6.81 23.26 5.33
N ILE A 334 7.26 23.47 4.09
CA ILE A 334 6.48 24.15 3.04
C ILE A 334 5.18 23.39 2.75
N HIS A 335 5.26 22.07 2.53
CA HIS A 335 4.08 21.23 2.30
C HIS A 335 3.11 21.26 3.48
N SER A 336 3.66 21.20 4.69
CA SER A 336 2.90 21.30 5.95
C SER A 336 2.22 22.67 6.10
N LEU A 337 2.92 23.76 5.81
CA LEU A 337 2.40 25.12 5.87
C LEU A 337 1.29 25.36 4.83
N ARG A 338 1.44 24.83 3.61
CA ARG A 338 0.41 24.88 2.56
C ARG A 338 -0.90 24.23 3.01
N ARG A 339 -0.82 23.16 3.81
CA ARG A 339 -2.00 22.48 4.38
C ARG A 339 -2.59 23.22 5.59
N ALA A 340 -1.75 23.74 6.47
CA ALA A 340 -2.17 24.39 7.72
C ALA A 340 -2.64 25.84 7.54
N GLY A 341 -2.00 26.58 6.63
CA GLY A 341 -2.17 28.03 6.44
C GLY A 341 -1.86 28.44 4.99
N PRO A 342 -2.67 28.00 4.00
CA PRO A 342 -2.40 28.24 2.58
C PRO A 342 -2.26 29.73 2.22
N ALA A 343 -3.08 30.60 2.81
CA ALA A 343 -3.01 32.05 2.58
C ALA A 343 -1.66 32.64 3.00
N LEU A 344 -1.17 32.24 4.17
CA LEU A 344 0.12 32.69 4.69
C LEU A 344 1.26 32.14 3.84
N ALA A 345 1.19 30.86 3.47
CA ALA A 345 2.18 30.23 2.60
C ALA A 345 2.34 31.01 1.28
N ALA A 346 1.23 31.33 0.63
CA ALA A 346 1.21 32.06 -0.63
C ALA A 346 1.71 33.51 -0.54
N GLN A 347 1.50 34.18 0.60
CA GLN A 347 2.02 35.52 0.81
C GLN A 347 3.53 35.53 1.11
N MET A 348 4.04 34.54 1.85
CA MET A 348 5.39 34.57 2.38
C MET A 348 6.41 33.83 1.51
N LEU A 349 6.11 32.59 1.10
CA LEU A 349 7.11 31.70 0.50
C LEU A 349 7.62 32.17 -0.86
N PRO A 350 6.78 32.67 -1.79
CA PRO A 350 7.28 33.19 -3.06
C PRO A 350 8.31 34.29 -2.88
N ILE A 351 8.09 35.20 -1.91
CA ILE A 351 8.97 36.34 -1.63
C ILE A 351 10.31 35.89 -1.05
N GLN A 352 10.30 34.89 -0.16
CA GLN A 352 11.49 34.47 0.58
C GLN A 352 12.34 33.44 -0.18
N LEU A 353 11.71 32.58 -0.98
CA LEU A 353 12.38 31.39 -1.52
C LEU A 353 12.80 31.52 -2.99
N TRP A 354 12.25 32.47 -3.74
CA TRP A 354 12.51 32.55 -5.20
C TRP A 354 13.98 32.83 -5.55
N ARG A 355 14.78 33.39 -4.64
CA ARG A 355 16.24 33.59 -4.80
C ARG A 355 17.09 32.54 -4.09
N SER A 356 16.49 31.46 -3.60
CA SER A 356 17.23 30.38 -2.94
C SER A 356 18.28 29.81 -3.90
N THR A 357 19.47 29.48 -3.38
CA THR A 357 20.50 28.81 -4.19
C THR A 357 20.12 27.37 -4.53
N ASP A 358 19.31 26.71 -3.68
CA ASP A 358 18.80 25.36 -3.97
C ASP A 358 17.57 25.43 -4.88
N PRO A 359 17.60 24.79 -6.07
CA PRO A 359 16.50 24.86 -7.02
C PRO A 359 15.20 24.25 -6.51
N ARG A 360 15.24 23.22 -5.65
CA ARG A 360 14.02 22.59 -5.14
C ARG A 360 13.19 23.55 -4.28
N LEU A 361 13.85 24.46 -3.59
CA LEU A 361 13.17 25.51 -2.82
C LEU A 361 12.58 26.59 -3.71
N ARG A 362 13.25 26.94 -4.81
CA ARG A 362 12.70 27.87 -5.81
C ARG A 362 11.48 27.26 -6.51
N GLU A 363 11.53 25.96 -6.79
CA GLU A 363 10.42 25.18 -7.33
C GLU A 363 9.21 25.18 -6.39
N GLU A 364 9.41 24.91 -5.10
CA GLU A 364 8.34 25.02 -4.10
C GLU A 364 7.81 26.46 -3.92
N ALA A 365 8.67 27.48 -4.09
CA ALA A 365 8.26 28.88 -4.10
C ALA A 365 7.25 29.15 -5.23
N ALA A 366 7.57 28.70 -6.45
CA ALA A 366 6.69 28.81 -7.59
C ALA A 366 5.36 28.07 -7.38
N ARG A 367 5.41 26.80 -6.95
CA ARG A 367 4.20 26.01 -6.66
C ARG A 367 3.28 26.68 -5.63
N THR A 368 3.87 27.33 -4.63
CA THR A 368 3.09 28.00 -3.58
C THR A 368 2.45 29.29 -4.10
N ALA A 369 3.14 30.04 -4.97
CA ALA A 369 2.58 31.24 -5.59
C ALA A 369 1.33 30.93 -6.41
N GLY A 370 1.31 29.80 -7.12
CA GLY A 370 0.17 29.35 -7.93
C GLY A 370 -1.11 29.01 -7.16
N ILE A 371 -1.07 28.92 -5.83
CA ILE A 371 -2.26 28.59 -5.00
C ILE A 371 -3.32 29.71 -5.04
N TYR A 372 -2.91 30.96 -5.31
CA TYR A 372 -3.80 32.12 -5.34
C TYR A 372 -3.76 32.84 -6.69
N PRO A 373 -4.80 33.64 -7.02
CA PRO A 373 -4.79 34.48 -8.20
C PRO A 373 -3.59 35.43 -8.17
N LEU A 374 -2.69 35.25 -9.13
CA LEU A 374 -1.51 36.10 -9.29
C LEU A 374 -1.87 37.39 -10.05
N ALA A 375 -1.20 38.48 -9.70
CA ALA A 375 -1.23 39.69 -10.51
C ALA A 375 -0.65 39.38 -11.91
N VAL A 376 -1.11 40.12 -12.93
CA VAL A 376 -0.61 39.97 -14.32
C VAL A 376 0.90 40.12 -14.39
N ASN A 377 1.46 41.04 -13.59
CA ASN A 377 2.90 41.27 -13.46
C ASN A 377 3.33 40.90 -12.03
N ASP A 378 3.64 39.63 -11.78
CA ASP A 378 4.22 39.20 -10.52
C ASP A 378 5.75 39.01 -10.71
N PRO A 379 6.58 39.91 -10.15
CA PRO A 379 8.02 39.92 -10.41
C PRO A 379 8.74 38.67 -9.88
N PHE A 380 8.15 37.92 -8.96
CA PHE A 380 8.73 36.70 -8.42
C PHE A 380 8.60 35.56 -9.43
N ILE A 381 7.38 35.33 -9.93
CA ILE A 381 7.13 34.32 -10.96
C ILE A 381 7.82 34.71 -12.27
N ASP A 382 7.86 35.99 -12.65
CA ASP A 382 8.59 36.43 -13.85
C ASP A 382 10.10 36.17 -13.75
N GLY A 383 10.66 36.25 -12.54
CA GLY A 383 12.04 35.86 -12.27
C GLY A 383 12.25 34.35 -12.39
N LEU A 384 11.34 33.55 -11.82
CA LEU A 384 11.41 32.08 -11.84
C LEU A 384 11.14 31.47 -13.22
N LEU A 385 10.38 32.14 -14.09
CA LEU A 385 10.25 31.79 -15.50
C LEU A 385 11.59 31.87 -16.25
N LYS A 386 12.55 32.66 -15.75
CA LYS A 386 13.89 32.84 -16.33
C LYS A 386 14.97 32.03 -15.59
N ASP A 387 14.56 31.12 -14.70
CA ASP A 387 15.49 30.32 -13.92
C ASP A 387 16.34 29.40 -14.82
N ASN A 388 17.57 29.07 -14.43
CA ASN A 388 18.41 28.18 -15.21
C ASN A 388 18.03 26.69 -15.06
N ILE A 389 17.27 26.33 -14.02
CA ILE A 389 16.84 24.94 -13.78
C ILE A 389 15.45 24.69 -14.38
N PRO A 390 15.30 23.68 -15.27
CA PRO A 390 14.02 23.39 -15.93
C PRO A 390 12.87 23.06 -14.97
N SER A 391 13.12 22.34 -13.87
CA SER A 391 12.07 21.99 -12.90
C SER A 391 11.48 23.23 -12.21
N VAL A 392 12.33 24.22 -11.91
CA VAL A 392 11.92 25.52 -11.35
C VAL A 392 11.08 26.29 -12.34
N ARG A 393 11.55 26.40 -13.59
CA ARG A 393 10.78 27.05 -14.67
C ARG A 393 9.45 26.35 -14.89
N GLY A 394 9.41 25.02 -14.87
CA GLY A 394 8.17 24.24 -14.98
C GLY A 394 7.16 24.59 -13.88
N ALA A 395 7.59 24.62 -12.61
CA ALA A 395 6.72 25.05 -11.52
C ALA A 395 6.25 26.52 -11.69
N ALA A 396 7.11 27.40 -12.20
CA ALA A 396 6.78 28.80 -12.45
C ALA A 396 5.76 28.98 -13.59
N ILE A 397 5.88 28.17 -14.66
CA ILE A 397 4.92 28.13 -15.77
C ILE A 397 3.54 27.70 -15.28
N GLN A 398 3.47 26.64 -14.46
CA GLN A 398 2.21 26.19 -13.87
C GLN A 398 1.56 27.31 -13.04
N ALA A 399 2.34 27.95 -12.17
CA ALA A 399 1.86 29.07 -11.37
C ALA A 399 1.38 30.24 -12.24
N ALA A 400 2.16 30.63 -13.25
CA ALA A 400 1.84 31.69 -14.19
C ALA A 400 0.56 31.40 -14.99
N GLY A 401 0.27 30.12 -15.27
CA GLY A 401 -0.95 29.68 -15.94
C GLY A 401 -2.24 30.20 -15.30
N HIS A 402 -2.25 30.45 -13.99
CA HIS A 402 -3.39 30.99 -13.25
C HIS A 402 -3.59 32.52 -13.40
N ARG A 403 -2.67 33.26 -14.02
CA ARG A 403 -2.79 34.72 -14.25
C ARG A 403 -3.89 35.05 -15.27
N GLN A 404 -4.46 36.25 -15.21
CA GLN A 404 -5.36 36.75 -16.25
C GLN A 404 -4.59 37.20 -17.51
N GLY A 405 -5.21 37.09 -18.68
CA GLY A 405 -4.62 37.49 -19.97
C GLY A 405 -4.24 36.31 -20.85
N ASP A 406 -3.78 36.56 -22.07
CA ASP A 406 -3.43 35.52 -23.05
C ASP A 406 -2.17 34.75 -22.59
N LEU A 407 -2.12 33.43 -22.82
CA LEU A 407 -0.98 32.60 -22.38
C LEU A 407 0.32 33.04 -23.08
N SER A 408 0.24 33.46 -24.33
CA SER A 408 1.36 34.08 -25.08
C SER A 408 1.95 35.29 -24.37
N ALA A 409 1.10 36.15 -23.80
CA ALA A 409 1.56 37.31 -23.06
C ALA A 409 2.17 36.95 -21.69
N VAL A 410 1.64 35.90 -21.05
CA VAL A 410 2.03 35.51 -19.69
C VAL A 410 3.30 34.64 -19.67
N LEU A 411 3.42 33.70 -20.62
CA LEU A 411 4.49 32.70 -20.63
C LEU A 411 5.66 33.08 -21.54
N GLY A 412 5.42 33.95 -22.53
CA GLY A 412 6.45 34.53 -23.40
C GLY A 412 7.38 33.46 -24.00
N ASP A 413 8.68 33.65 -23.81
CA ASP A 413 9.74 32.79 -24.37
C ASP A 413 9.62 31.31 -23.93
N SER A 414 9.01 31.05 -22.75
CA SER A 414 8.82 29.71 -22.21
C SER A 414 8.06 28.79 -23.17
N LEU A 415 7.18 29.35 -24.00
CA LEU A 415 6.40 28.61 -25.00
C LEU A 415 7.30 27.91 -26.03
N SER A 416 8.47 28.47 -26.32
CA SER A 416 9.41 27.94 -27.32
C SER A 416 10.42 26.93 -26.77
N GLU A 417 10.47 26.74 -25.45
CA GLU A 417 11.47 25.90 -24.80
C GLU A 417 11.29 24.40 -25.09
N ASN A 418 12.36 23.76 -25.58
CA ASN A 418 12.35 22.34 -25.91
C ASN A 418 12.88 21.49 -24.73
N HIS A 419 12.07 21.33 -23.68
CA HIS A 419 12.39 20.46 -22.55
C HIS A 419 11.14 19.71 -22.05
N PRO A 420 11.22 18.39 -21.75
CA PRO A 420 10.06 17.59 -21.33
C PRO A 420 9.32 18.18 -20.12
N ASP A 421 10.03 18.54 -19.04
CA ASP A 421 9.43 19.17 -17.84
C ASP A 421 8.70 20.48 -18.15
N ILE A 422 9.21 21.25 -19.11
CA ILE A 422 8.62 22.52 -19.53
C ILE A 422 7.34 22.26 -20.32
N ARG A 423 7.36 21.31 -21.27
CA ARG A 423 6.15 20.90 -21.99
C ARG A 423 5.06 20.43 -21.03
N PHE A 424 5.41 19.61 -20.05
CA PHE A 424 4.48 19.18 -19.01
C PHE A 424 3.84 20.35 -18.28
N ALA A 425 4.66 21.32 -17.84
CA ALA A 425 4.18 22.51 -17.17
C ALA A 425 3.30 23.40 -18.06
N LEU A 426 3.68 23.59 -19.32
CA LEU A 426 2.90 24.36 -20.31
C LEU A 426 1.54 23.71 -20.55
N ALA A 427 1.49 22.37 -20.63
CA ALA A 427 0.25 21.63 -20.79
C ALA A 427 -0.68 21.83 -19.58
N GLN A 428 -0.16 21.75 -18.36
CA GLN A 428 -0.95 22.04 -17.16
C GLN A 428 -1.43 23.50 -17.10
N ALA A 429 -0.58 24.46 -17.46
CA ALA A 429 -0.95 25.88 -17.53
C ALA A 429 -2.04 26.15 -18.58
N ALA A 430 -1.97 25.51 -19.74
CA ALA A 430 -3.03 25.55 -20.76
C ALA A 430 -4.32 24.88 -20.26
N GLY A 431 -4.18 23.76 -19.54
CA GLY A 431 -5.27 23.07 -18.84
C GLY A 431 -6.10 24.01 -17.97
N GLU A 432 -5.47 24.83 -17.13
CA GLU A 432 -6.15 25.82 -16.29
C GLU A 432 -7.02 26.81 -17.09
N ARG A 433 -6.69 27.10 -18.36
CA ARG A 433 -7.50 27.98 -19.23
C ARG A 433 -8.68 27.28 -19.88
N VAL A 434 -8.63 25.95 -19.98
CA VAL A 434 -9.70 25.14 -20.57
C VAL A 434 -10.55 24.44 -19.52
N LYS A 435 -10.13 24.35 -18.25
CA LYS A 435 -10.86 23.72 -17.13
C LYS A 435 -12.28 24.25 -16.94
N SER A 436 -13.24 23.36 -16.65
CA SER A 436 -14.68 23.72 -16.53
C SER A 436 -15.25 23.77 -15.11
N ARG A 437 -14.57 23.21 -14.10
CA ARG A 437 -15.25 22.96 -12.82
C ARG A 437 -15.05 24.07 -11.79
N ARG A 438 -16.18 24.74 -11.47
CA ARG A 438 -16.53 25.51 -10.25
C ARG A 438 -16.44 27.04 -10.26
N SER A 439 -15.92 27.72 -11.28
CA SER A 439 -15.60 29.15 -11.12
C SER A 439 -16.75 30.14 -11.40
N GLY A 440 -17.88 29.73 -11.99
CA GLY A 440 -18.96 30.68 -12.34
C GLY A 440 -18.53 31.83 -13.26
N LEU A 441 -17.29 31.77 -13.80
CA LEU A 441 -16.68 32.78 -14.64
C LEU A 441 -16.93 32.42 -16.11
N ARG A 442 -17.43 33.40 -16.87
CA ARG A 442 -17.68 33.27 -18.30
C ARG A 442 -16.34 33.15 -19.04
N ARG A 443 -16.16 32.07 -19.80
CA ARG A 443 -14.93 31.80 -20.56
C ARG A 443 -14.69 32.85 -21.64
N ASN A 444 -13.42 33.17 -21.88
CA ASN A 444 -13.01 33.98 -23.02
C ASN A 444 -12.68 33.06 -24.21
N PRO A 445 -13.50 33.04 -25.29
CA PRO A 445 -13.31 32.11 -26.41
C PRO A 445 -11.92 32.20 -27.06
N ARG A 446 -11.33 33.39 -27.10
CA ARG A 446 -9.99 33.61 -27.66
C ARG A 446 -8.91 32.89 -26.85
N GLN A 447 -8.99 32.97 -25.52
CA GLN A 447 -8.01 32.34 -24.61
C GLN A 447 -8.17 30.81 -24.59
N THR A 448 -9.40 30.33 -24.72
CA THR A 448 -9.68 28.89 -24.87
C THR A 448 -9.09 28.36 -26.19
N ALA A 449 -9.28 29.07 -27.30
CA ALA A 449 -8.70 28.70 -28.58
C ALA A 449 -7.16 28.71 -28.56
N GLU A 450 -6.56 29.72 -27.92
CA GLU A 450 -5.10 29.79 -27.73
C GLU A 450 -4.58 28.62 -26.89
N ALA A 451 -5.27 28.27 -25.80
CA ALA A 451 -4.87 27.16 -24.94
C ALA A 451 -4.95 25.81 -25.65
N PHE A 452 -6.00 25.55 -26.44
CA PHE A 452 -6.08 24.33 -27.24
C PHE A 452 -5.04 24.28 -28.36
N ALA A 453 -4.73 25.41 -29.01
CA ALA A 453 -3.66 25.48 -30.00
C ALA A 453 -2.30 25.15 -29.37
N LEU A 454 -2.03 25.66 -28.16
CA LEU A 454 -0.83 25.30 -27.40
C LEU A 454 -0.82 23.81 -27.04
N LEU A 455 -1.93 23.25 -26.59
CA LEU A 455 -2.03 21.82 -26.26
C LEU A 455 -1.73 20.92 -27.47
N ASP A 456 -2.20 21.27 -28.67
CA ASP A 456 -1.90 20.52 -29.90
C ASP A 456 -0.42 20.65 -30.32
N ASP A 457 0.17 21.85 -30.22
CA ASP A 457 1.61 22.06 -30.45
C ASP A 457 2.48 21.24 -29.49
N LEU A 458 2.15 21.25 -28.20
CA LEU A 458 2.87 20.49 -27.17
C LEU A 458 2.78 18.99 -27.39
N TRP A 459 1.63 18.51 -27.88
CA TRP A 459 1.46 17.12 -28.27
C TRP A 459 2.44 16.73 -29.38
N ASP A 460 2.52 17.52 -30.44
CA ASP A 460 3.37 17.24 -31.60
C ASP A 460 4.86 17.36 -31.25
N ARG A 461 5.25 18.38 -30.48
CA ARG A 461 6.63 18.54 -29.98
C ARG A 461 7.07 17.48 -28.98
N GLY A 462 6.12 16.81 -28.32
CA GLY A 462 6.40 15.76 -27.35
C GLY A 462 6.75 14.41 -27.98
N GLN A 463 6.68 14.28 -29.32
CA GLN A 463 6.98 13.02 -30.02
C GLN A 463 8.42 12.54 -29.79
N GLU A 464 9.36 13.48 -29.65
CA GLU A 464 10.78 13.20 -29.42
C GLU A 464 11.11 12.96 -27.93
N ASP A 465 10.12 13.09 -27.03
CA ASP A 465 10.34 12.85 -25.60
C ASP A 465 10.55 11.37 -25.31
N THR A 466 11.65 11.08 -24.61
CA THR A 466 11.87 9.77 -24.00
C THR A 466 10.86 9.48 -22.87
N GLN A 467 10.28 10.52 -22.26
CA GLN A 467 9.34 10.41 -21.16
C GLN A 467 7.90 10.69 -21.61
N ALA A 468 6.93 9.93 -21.11
CA ALA A 468 5.53 10.09 -21.53
C ALA A 468 4.76 11.18 -20.79
N PHE A 469 5.20 11.58 -19.59
CA PHE A 469 4.45 12.50 -18.73
C PHE A 469 4.06 13.84 -19.40
N PRO A 470 4.85 14.48 -20.29
CA PRO A 470 4.45 15.76 -20.90
C PRO A 470 3.22 15.65 -21.79
N ARG A 471 3.19 14.62 -22.65
CA ARG A 471 2.05 14.36 -23.53
C ARG A 471 0.83 13.83 -22.78
N LEU A 472 1.03 13.13 -21.66
CA LEU A 472 -0.08 12.75 -20.77
C LEU A 472 -0.73 13.98 -20.13
N ALA A 473 0.05 14.96 -19.69
CA ALA A 473 -0.48 16.21 -19.17
C ALA A 473 -1.28 17.00 -20.22
N VAL A 474 -0.93 16.91 -21.50
CA VAL A 474 -1.76 17.48 -22.59
C VAL A 474 -3.14 16.82 -22.61
N LEU A 475 -3.19 15.49 -22.54
CA LEU A 475 -4.47 14.77 -22.51
C LEU A 475 -5.26 15.12 -21.24
N ASP A 476 -4.62 15.15 -20.07
CA ASP A 476 -5.24 15.57 -18.81
C ASP A 476 -5.88 16.95 -18.93
N ALA A 477 -5.14 17.92 -19.47
CA ALA A 477 -5.62 19.28 -19.68
C ALA A 477 -6.86 19.32 -20.59
N VAL A 478 -6.86 18.56 -21.68
CA VAL A 478 -8.03 18.43 -22.57
C VAL A 478 -9.21 17.76 -21.84
N GLY A 479 -8.95 16.73 -21.03
CA GLY A 479 -9.97 15.98 -20.31
C GLY A 479 -10.68 16.76 -19.21
N GLU A 480 -10.04 17.79 -18.67
CA GLU A 480 -10.68 18.67 -17.69
C GLU A 480 -11.49 19.82 -18.33
N ALA A 481 -11.48 19.91 -19.66
CA ALA A 481 -12.18 20.94 -20.42
C ALA A 481 -13.68 20.63 -20.62
N GLU A 482 -14.43 21.62 -21.14
CA GLU A 482 -15.74 21.30 -21.74
C GLU A 482 -15.50 20.69 -23.13
N PRO A 483 -16.47 19.94 -23.67
CA PRO A 483 -16.39 19.43 -25.02
C PRO A 483 -16.07 20.53 -26.04
N ASP A 484 -14.91 20.42 -26.69
CA ASP A 484 -14.39 21.39 -27.68
C ASP A 484 -13.85 20.63 -28.91
N PRO A 485 -14.14 21.09 -30.14
CA PRO A 485 -13.65 20.43 -31.35
C PRO A 485 -12.12 20.25 -31.41
N SER A 486 -11.37 21.23 -30.90
CA SER A 486 -9.90 21.22 -30.89
C SER A 486 -9.38 20.20 -29.88
N GLY A 487 -9.95 20.19 -28.68
CA GLY A 487 -9.66 19.16 -27.67
C GLY A 487 -9.97 17.75 -28.19
N ARG A 488 -11.12 17.56 -28.85
CA ARG A 488 -11.49 16.29 -29.46
C ARG A 488 -10.46 15.83 -30.51
N ALA A 489 -9.94 16.73 -31.33
CA ALA A 489 -8.95 16.39 -32.35
C ALA A 489 -7.64 15.85 -31.74
N ILE A 490 -7.15 16.48 -30.67
CA ILE A 490 -5.96 16.01 -29.93
C ILE A 490 -6.20 14.60 -29.39
N LEU A 491 -7.37 14.36 -28.78
CA LEU A 491 -7.68 13.04 -28.23
C LEU A 491 -7.79 11.96 -29.32
N VAL A 492 -8.36 12.27 -30.48
CA VAL A 492 -8.42 11.33 -31.62
C VAL A 492 -7.01 11.00 -32.12
N LYS A 493 -6.13 12.00 -32.22
CA LYS A 493 -4.70 11.82 -32.57
C LYS A 493 -4.01 10.90 -31.56
N ALA A 494 -4.24 11.12 -30.26
CA ALA A 494 -3.66 10.34 -29.17
C ALA A 494 -4.22 8.91 -29.04
N ALA A 495 -5.51 8.71 -29.34
CA ALA A 495 -6.16 7.40 -29.33
C ALA A 495 -5.53 6.42 -30.34
N GLY A 496 -4.90 6.93 -31.41
CA GLY A 496 -4.19 6.14 -32.42
C GLY A 496 -2.69 5.94 -32.19
N HIS A 497 -2.13 6.39 -31.07
CA HIS A 497 -0.66 6.37 -30.82
C HIS A 497 -0.10 4.97 -30.51
N ASP A 498 1.18 4.66 -30.75
CA ASP A 498 1.79 3.33 -30.47
C ASP A 498 2.07 3.04 -28.98
N ASP A 499 2.41 4.05 -28.19
CA ASP A 499 2.44 3.99 -26.72
C ASP A 499 1.02 3.85 -26.14
N TYR A 500 0.79 2.79 -25.36
CA TYR A 500 -0.53 2.52 -24.78
C TYR A 500 -0.97 3.61 -23.80
N ARG A 501 -0.04 4.27 -23.08
CA ARG A 501 -0.38 5.26 -22.02
C ARG A 501 -1.23 6.37 -22.61
N PHE A 502 -0.81 6.84 -23.77
CA PHE A 502 -1.49 7.87 -24.52
C PHE A 502 -2.82 7.41 -25.09
N ARG A 503 -2.86 6.23 -25.74
CA ARG A 503 -4.11 5.69 -26.28
C ARG A 503 -5.17 5.55 -25.20
N ALA A 504 -4.81 4.88 -24.11
CA ALA A 504 -5.69 4.59 -22.99
C ALA A 504 -6.24 5.88 -22.37
N ARG A 505 -5.35 6.85 -22.11
CA ARG A 505 -5.75 8.14 -21.52
C ARG A 505 -6.70 8.90 -22.44
N ALA A 506 -6.42 8.93 -23.74
CA ALA A 506 -7.24 9.65 -24.71
C ALA A 506 -8.62 9.02 -24.93
N ILE A 507 -8.69 7.68 -25.00
CA ILE A 507 -9.94 6.92 -25.16
C ILE A 507 -10.87 7.16 -23.98
N ARG A 508 -10.34 7.07 -22.75
CA ARG A 508 -11.12 7.37 -21.54
C ARG A 508 -11.72 8.77 -21.59
N ILE A 509 -10.91 9.78 -21.93
CA ILE A 509 -11.38 11.16 -21.99
C ILE A 509 -12.42 11.35 -23.11
N LEU A 510 -12.25 10.71 -24.27
CA LEU A 510 -13.24 10.75 -25.35
C LEU A 510 -14.60 10.19 -24.90
N ALA A 511 -14.59 9.10 -24.14
CA ALA A 511 -15.79 8.51 -23.58
C ALA A 511 -16.45 9.45 -22.55
N GLU A 512 -15.66 9.98 -21.61
CA GLU A 512 -16.14 10.87 -20.55
C GLU A 512 -16.71 12.20 -21.08
N LEU A 513 -16.05 12.85 -22.02
CA LEU A 513 -16.45 14.18 -22.51
C LEU A 513 -17.43 14.14 -23.68
N TYR A 514 -17.32 13.15 -24.58
CA TYR A 514 -18.06 13.15 -25.84
C TYR A 514 -19.01 11.96 -25.99
N GLY A 515 -19.05 11.03 -25.04
CA GLY A 515 -19.81 9.78 -25.16
C GLY A 515 -19.34 8.90 -26.32
N ALA A 516 -18.11 9.13 -26.82
CA ALA A 516 -17.51 8.39 -27.91
C ALA A 516 -16.42 7.48 -27.34
N SER A 517 -16.64 6.17 -27.37
CA SER A 517 -15.62 5.20 -26.97
C SER A 517 -15.02 4.55 -28.22
N PRO A 518 -13.74 4.79 -28.55
CA PRO A 518 -12.98 3.84 -29.35
C PRO A 518 -12.88 2.53 -28.59
N ASP A 519 -12.91 1.38 -29.27
CA ASP A 519 -13.07 0.02 -28.72
C ASP A 519 -11.99 -0.49 -27.71
N ARG A 520 -11.17 0.37 -27.08
CA ARG A 520 -10.13 -0.04 -26.12
C ARG A 520 -9.95 0.94 -24.97
N GLU A 521 -10.79 0.82 -23.94
CA GLU A 521 -10.35 1.20 -22.59
C GLU A 521 -9.12 0.36 -22.19
N PRO A 522 -8.20 0.85 -21.33
CA PRO A 522 -7.26 -0.02 -20.63
C PRO A 522 -8.09 -0.97 -19.78
N GLY A 523 -8.34 -2.15 -20.32
CA GLY A 523 -8.98 -3.22 -19.58
C GLY A 523 -8.09 -3.70 -18.43
N PRO A 524 -8.54 -4.74 -17.72
CA PRO A 524 -7.61 -5.60 -17.00
C PRO A 524 -6.45 -5.98 -17.92
N ALA A 525 -5.35 -6.53 -17.40
CA ALA A 525 -4.36 -7.21 -18.26
C ALA A 525 -4.94 -8.36 -19.15
N ALA A 526 -6.27 -8.52 -19.19
CA ALA A 526 -7.07 -9.49 -19.93
C ALA A 526 -6.86 -9.42 -21.44
N THR A 527 -5.85 -10.16 -21.87
CA THR A 527 -6.05 -11.50 -22.44
C THR A 527 -4.69 -12.20 -22.45
N ARG A 528 -4.26 -12.65 -21.27
CA ARG A 528 -3.08 -13.51 -21.18
C ARG A 528 -3.49 -14.90 -21.70
N PRO A 529 -2.80 -15.46 -22.71
CA PRO A 529 -3.04 -16.84 -23.09
C PRO A 529 -2.72 -17.75 -21.90
N LEU A 530 -3.37 -18.91 -21.82
CA LEU A 530 -3.13 -19.90 -20.76
C LEU A 530 -1.62 -20.20 -20.54
N GLN A 531 -0.84 -20.17 -21.63
CA GLN A 531 0.61 -20.36 -21.63
C GLN A 531 1.37 -19.34 -20.79
N ASP A 532 0.86 -18.11 -20.62
CA ASP A 532 1.49 -17.10 -19.77
C ASP A 532 1.37 -17.49 -18.30
N TYR A 533 0.21 -17.99 -17.87
CA TYR A 533 0.02 -18.51 -16.51
C TYR A 533 0.89 -19.75 -16.25
N VAL A 534 1.06 -20.62 -17.25
CA VAL A 534 2.02 -21.74 -17.17
C VAL A 534 3.45 -21.24 -16.98
N ARG A 535 3.87 -20.19 -17.70
CA ARG A 535 5.21 -19.58 -17.51
C ARG A 535 5.36 -18.95 -16.13
N MET A 536 4.33 -18.27 -15.63
CA MET A 536 4.33 -17.71 -14.26
C MET A 536 4.52 -18.81 -13.21
N LEU A 537 3.79 -19.92 -13.33
CA LEU A 537 3.89 -21.03 -12.39
C LEU A 537 5.27 -21.69 -12.42
N ARG A 538 5.85 -21.88 -13.61
CA ARG A 538 7.23 -22.41 -13.73
C ARG A 538 8.27 -21.46 -13.14
N TRP A 539 8.09 -20.17 -13.31
CA TRP A 539 8.97 -19.18 -12.67
C TRP A 539 8.86 -19.21 -11.16
N ALA A 540 7.65 -19.43 -10.63
CA ALA A 540 7.38 -19.54 -9.19
C ALA A 540 7.96 -20.81 -8.54
N GLU A 541 8.46 -21.78 -9.31
CA GLU A 541 9.18 -22.95 -8.76
C GLU A 541 10.50 -22.55 -8.10
N LYS A 542 10.98 -21.35 -8.39
CA LYS A 542 12.18 -20.73 -7.80
C LYS A 542 11.79 -19.60 -6.86
N ASN A 543 12.68 -19.33 -5.91
CA ASN A 543 12.61 -18.14 -5.08
C ASN A 543 13.35 -17.00 -5.76
N TRP A 544 12.81 -15.78 -5.68
CA TRP A 544 13.36 -14.61 -6.36
C TRP A 544 13.62 -13.46 -5.40
N ASP A 545 14.79 -12.86 -5.54
CA ASP A 545 15.21 -11.65 -4.86
C ASP A 545 15.29 -10.48 -5.87
N ALA A 546 14.75 -9.32 -5.48
CA ALA A 546 14.92 -8.07 -6.21
C ALA A 546 15.91 -7.17 -5.45
N VAL A 547 17.08 -6.94 -6.03
CA VAL A 547 18.11 -6.06 -5.46
C VAL A 547 17.88 -4.64 -5.97
N VAL A 548 17.39 -3.77 -5.10
CA VAL A 548 17.07 -2.38 -5.42
C VAL A 548 18.27 -1.51 -5.10
N THR A 549 18.87 -0.89 -6.11
CA THR A 549 19.96 0.07 -5.94
C THR A 549 19.42 1.49 -5.96
N VAL A 550 19.72 2.26 -4.92
CA VAL A 550 19.23 3.63 -4.75
C VAL A 550 20.36 4.64 -4.61
N LYS A 551 20.08 5.89 -4.98
CA LYS A 551 21.00 7.02 -4.83
C LYS A 551 20.32 8.20 -4.15
N ARG A 552 20.97 8.66 -3.08
CA ARG A 552 20.73 9.98 -2.48
C ARG A 552 21.79 10.98 -2.94
N ALA A 553 21.37 12.21 -3.21
CA ALA A 553 22.29 13.31 -3.50
C ALA A 553 23.28 13.50 -2.33
N GLY A 554 24.59 13.56 -2.64
CA GLY A 554 25.64 13.72 -1.63
C GLY A 554 26.11 12.45 -0.91
N PHE A 555 25.50 11.28 -1.19
CA PHE A 555 25.89 10.00 -0.60
C PHE A 555 26.31 8.99 -1.68
N ALA A 556 27.09 7.97 -1.33
CA ALA A 556 27.33 6.83 -2.23
C ALA A 556 26.01 6.07 -2.49
N PRO A 557 25.85 5.38 -3.64
CA PRO A 557 24.73 4.46 -3.83
C PRO A 557 24.69 3.39 -2.74
N GLY A 558 23.47 2.99 -2.36
CA GLY A 558 23.23 1.87 -1.44
C GLY A 558 22.20 0.92 -2.02
N SER A 559 22.14 -0.32 -1.52
CA SER A 559 21.19 -1.33 -2.00
C SER A 559 20.49 -2.06 -0.85
N PHE A 560 19.28 -2.55 -1.14
CA PHE A 560 18.54 -3.45 -0.26
C PHE A 560 17.84 -4.53 -1.09
N THR A 561 17.58 -5.66 -0.46
CA THR A 561 17.07 -6.87 -1.14
C THR A 561 15.64 -7.14 -0.71
N ILE A 562 14.74 -7.34 -1.69
CA ILE A 562 13.36 -7.73 -1.48
C ILE A 562 13.20 -9.20 -1.89
N ARG A 563 12.83 -10.08 -0.96
CA ARG A 563 12.34 -11.43 -1.27
C ARG A 563 10.92 -11.33 -1.81
N LEU A 564 10.70 -11.78 -3.04
CA LEU A 564 9.38 -11.78 -3.66
C LEU A 564 8.51 -12.93 -3.11
N ASP A 565 7.24 -12.64 -2.87
CA ASP A 565 6.24 -13.57 -2.32
C ASP A 565 5.45 -14.20 -3.49
N THR A 566 6.05 -15.21 -4.13
CA THR A 566 5.49 -15.91 -5.29
C THR A 566 4.35 -16.85 -4.90
N ASP A 567 4.29 -17.32 -3.65
CA ASP A 567 3.23 -18.20 -3.16
C ASP A 567 1.90 -17.45 -2.94
N ARG A 568 1.97 -16.21 -2.45
CA ARG A 568 0.77 -15.42 -2.13
C ARG A 568 0.40 -14.40 -3.19
N ALA A 569 1.37 -13.84 -3.91
CA ALA A 569 1.14 -12.76 -4.86
C ALA A 569 1.91 -13.00 -6.17
N LEU A 570 1.70 -14.17 -6.78
CA LEU A 570 2.41 -14.61 -7.99
C LEU A 570 2.29 -13.59 -9.13
N ARG A 571 1.06 -13.17 -9.48
CA ARG A 571 0.85 -12.27 -10.62
C ARG A 571 1.51 -10.92 -10.40
N THR A 572 1.48 -10.43 -9.16
CA THR A 572 2.06 -9.15 -8.75
C THR A 572 3.58 -9.22 -8.73
N SER A 573 4.15 -10.28 -8.15
CA SER A 573 5.60 -10.53 -8.10
C SER A 573 6.18 -10.70 -9.50
N TRP A 574 5.54 -11.51 -10.34
CA TRP A 574 5.91 -11.69 -11.75
C TRP A 574 5.87 -10.36 -12.50
N ASN A 575 4.78 -9.60 -12.37
CA ASN A 575 4.64 -8.31 -13.02
C ASN A 575 5.72 -7.30 -12.59
N PHE A 576 5.99 -7.20 -11.29
CA PHE A 576 7.04 -6.34 -10.77
C PHE A 576 8.41 -6.74 -11.33
N ALA A 577 8.70 -8.05 -11.38
CA ALA A 577 9.93 -8.57 -11.97
C ALA A 577 10.06 -8.23 -13.46
N GLN A 578 9.00 -8.45 -14.25
CA GLN A 578 9.01 -8.11 -15.68
C GLN A 578 9.18 -6.61 -15.93
N LEU A 579 8.58 -5.74 -15.11
CA LEU A 579 8.80 -4.29 -15.21
C LEU A 579 10.25 -3.92 -14.86
N ALA A 580 10.81 -4.52 -13.82
CA ALA A 580 12.20 -4.31 -13.41
C ALA A 580 13.20 -4.77 -14.49
N GLU A 581 13.04 -5.97 -15.04
CA GLU A 581 13.90 -6.52 -16.10
C GLU A 581 13.89 -5.66 -17.38
N ASN A 582 12.79 -4.94 -17.63
CA ASN A 582 12.64 -4.01 -18.76
C ASN A 582 13.11 -2.58 -18.43
N GLY A 583 13.73 -2.34 -17.27
CA GLY A 583 14.23 -1.02 -16.86
C GLY A 583 13.14 0.00 -16.55
N PHE A 584 11.88 -0.41 -16.33
CA PHE A 584 10.75 0.51 -16.10
C PHE A 584 10.97 1.41 -14.89
N TYR A 585 11.62 0.89 -13.85
CA TYR A 585 11.82 1.60 -12.58
C TYR A 585 13.05 2.53 -12.58
N ASP A 586 13.90 2.45 -13.60
CA ASP A 586 15.18 3.14 -13.62
C ASP A 586 14.97 4.65 -13.72
N GLY A 587 15.60 5.39 -12.80
CA GLY A 587 15.49 6.84 -12.70
C GLY A 587 14.26 7.36 -11.96
N LEU A 588 13.27 6.50 -11.66
CA LEU A 588 12.11 6.85 -10.84
C LEU A 588 12.52 7.15 -9.39
N THR A 589 11.70 7.93 -8.68
CA THR A 589 11.97 8.30 -7.28
C THR A 589 11.02 7.62 -6.30
N PHE A 590 11.47 7.53 -5.05
CA PHE A 590 10.55 7.49 -3.93
C PHE A 590 9.97 8.89 -3.75
N HIS A 591 8.69 9.06 -4.08
CA HIS A 591 8.05 10.39 -4.14
C HIS A 591 7.25 10.71 -2.87
N ARG A 592 6.91 9.69 -2.06
CA ARG A 592 6.06 9.89 -0.87
C ARG A 592 6.58 9.12 0.33
N LEU A 593 6.86 9.85 1.40
CA LEU A 593 7.10 9.34 2.74
C LEU A 593 5.90 9.69 3.63
N ALA A 594 5.31 8.67 4.25
CA ALA A 594 4.34 8.82 5.33
C ALA A 594 4.97 8.24 6.61
N PRO A 595 5.34 9.09 7.60
CA PRO A 595 6.04 8.69 8.81
C PRO A 595 5.33 7.56 9.56
N ASN A 596 6.12 6.57 9.99
CA ASN A 596 5.69 5.31 10.60
C ASN A 596 4.60 4.54 9.84
N PHE A 597 4.44 4.82 8.55
CA PHE A 597 3.52 4.12 7.67
C PHE A 597 4.25 3.48 6.50
N ILE A 598 4.60 4.26 5.48
CA ILE A 598 5.20 3.76 4.23
C ILE A 598 6.16 4.78 3.62
N ILE A 599 7.12 4.28 2.84
CA ILE A 599 7.79 5.00 1.75
C ILE A 599 7.33 4.39 0.42
N GLN A 600 6.97 5.21 -0.56
CA GLN A 600 6.33 4.79 -1.80
C GLN A 600 7.11 5.27 -3.04
N GLY A 601 7.21 4.39 -4.04
CA GLY A 601 7.90 4.63 -5.31
C GLY A 601 7.24 3.89 -6.49
N GLY A 602 7.90 3.87 -7.64
CA GLY A 602 7.41 3.15 -8.84
C GLY A 602 6.33 3.89 -9.62
N ASP A 603 6.22 5.20 -9.45
CA ASP A 603 5.27 6.06 -10.14
C ASP A 603 5.96 6.78 -11.31
N PRO A 604 5.61 6.47 -12.57
CA PRO A 604 6.20 7.13 -13.73
C PRO A 604 5.79 8.61 -13.88
N TRP A 605 4.70 9.05 -13.22
CA TRP A 605 4.18 10.42 -13.34
C TRP A 605 4.53 11.30 -12.15
N HIS A 606 5.04 10.72 -11.05
CA HIS A 606 5.44 11.41 -9.82
C HIS A 606 4.33 12.18 -9.09
N ASP A 607 3.06 11.99 -9.48
CA ASP A 607 1.88 12.67 -8.93
C ASP A 607 0.97 11.73 -8.12
N GLY A 608 1.35 10.46 -8.03
CA GLY A 608 0.61 9.37 -7.42
C GLY A 608 -0.41 8.73 -8.35
N LEU A 609 -0.48 9.04 -9.63
CA LEU A 609 -1.50 8.49 -10.53
C LEU A 609 -0.92 7.55 -11.60
N GLY A 610 0.40 7.52 -11.79
CA GLY A 610 1.02 6.75 -12.87
C GLY A 610 0.97 5.23 -12.72
N ASP A 611 0.84 4.56 -13.86
CA ASP A 611 0.71 3.11 -13.98
C ASP A 611 1.45 2.58 -15.23
N PRO A 612 1.58 1.24 -15.41
CA PRO A 612 2.10 0.64 -16.62
C PRO A 612 0.99 0.38 -17.66
N GLY A 613 -0.13 1.14 -17.57
CA GLY A 613 -1.42 1.10 -18.30
C GLY A 613 -1.95 -0.23 -18.78
N TYR A 614 -1.77 -1.19 -17.90
CA TYR A 614 -2.76 -2.19 -17.61
C TYR A 614 -2.91 -2.23 -16.08
N THR A 615 -4.00 -2.83 -15.64
CA THR A 615 -4.29 -3.03 -14.21
C THR A 615 -4.13 -4.49 -13.84
N LEU A 616 -3.65 -4.74 -12.64
CA LEU A 616 -3.67 -6.07 -12.03
C LEU A 616 -4.84 -6.18 -11.07
N LEU A 617 -5.54 -7.33 -11.16
CA LEU A 617 -6.50 -7.70 -10.12
C LEU A 617 -5.73 -7.93 -8.80
N PRO A 618 -6.13 -7.29 -7.69
CA PRO A 618 -5.38 -7.41 -6.44
C PRO A 618 -5.34 -8.83 -5.86
N GLU A 619 -4.13 -9.39 -5.72
CA GLU A 619 -3.88 -10.63 -4.98
C GLU A 619 -3.85 -10.37 -3.47
N ILE A 620 -5.02 -10.05 -2.89
CA ILE A 620 -5.11 -9.78 -1.45
C ILE A 620 -4.56 -10.97 -0.67
N SER A 621 -3.68 -10.68 0.29
CA SER A 621 -3.06 -11.68 1.16
C SER A 621 -3.37 -11.36 2.63
N ASN A 622 -3.29 -12.38 3.48
CA ASN A 622 -3.41 -12.26 4.94
C ASN A 622 -2.06 -12.14 5.64
N GLY A 623 -0.96 -12.11 4.90
CA GLY A 623 0.36 -11.96 5.48
C GLY A 623 0.46 -10.62 6.22
N PRO A 624 0.98 -10.59 7.46
CA PRO A 624 1.09 -9.35 8.20
C PRO A 624 2.07 -8.40 7.49
N PHE A 625 1.66 -7.15 7.36
CA PHE A 625 2.55 -6.06 6.98
C PHE A 625 3.40 -5.68 8.19
N HIS A 626 4.51 -6.38 8.41
CA HIS A 626 5.53 -5.99 9.38
C HIS A 626 6.39 -4.83 8.82
N ALA A 627 7.37 -4.32 9.58
CA ALA A 627 8.32 -3.34 9.04
C ALA A 627 9.20 -3.98 7.96
N GLY A 628 9.32 -3.38 6.78
CA GLY A 628 10.02 -3.96 5.63
C GLY A 628 9.17 -4.84 4.73
N ALA A 629 7.88 -4.99 5.00
CA ALA A 629 6.95 -5.61 4.05
C ALA A 629 6.77 -4.70 2.83
N VAL A 630 6.74 -5.31 1.64
CA VAL A 630 6.57 -4.61 0.36
C VAL A 630 5.19 -4.90 -0.19
N GLY A 631 4.43 -3.84 -0.43
CA GLY A 631 3.08 -3.93 -0.93
C GLY A 631 2.86 -3.15 -2.21
N MET A 632 1.87 -3.58 -2.99
CA MET A 632 1.49 -2.91 -4.22
C MET A 632 0.41 -1.87 -3.90
N LYS A 633 0.58 -0.64 -4.40
CA LYS A 633 -0.36 0.45 -4.20
C LYS A 633 -1.62 0.21 -5.01
N GLN A 634 -2.76 0.07 -4.36
CA GLN A 634 -4.06 -0.05 -5.02
C GLN A 634 -4.62 1.34 -5.40
N GLY A 635 -5.16 1.45 -6.61
CA GLY A 635 -5.95 2.61 -7.05
C GLY A 635 -7.39 2.57 -6.52
N VAL A 636 -8.08 3.71 -6.55
CA VAL A 636 -9.44 3.85 -5.99
C VAL A 636 -10.51 3.18 -6.87
N GLU A 637 -10.29 3.05 -8.19
CA GLU A 637 -11.25 2.41 -9.11
C GLU A 637 -10.62 1.55 -10.24
N THR A 638 -9.30 1.60 -10.46
CA THR A 638 -8.60 0.78 -11.47
C THR A 638 -7.25 0.33 -10.90
N GLY A 639 -6.94 -0.95 -11.07
CA GLY A 639 -5.89 -1.66 -10.34
C GLY A 639 -4.48 -1.08 -10.42
N ALA A 640 -3.68 -1.51 -9.45
CA ALA A 640 -2.27 -1.26 -9.40
C ALA A 640 -1.53 -1.92 -10.56
N GLY A 641 -0.36 -1.39 -10.94
CA GLY A 641 0.51 -2.07 -11.90
C GLY A 641 2.00 -1.88 -11.65
N SER A 642 2.44 -0.69 -11.23
CA SER A 642 3.88 -0.42 -11.03
C SER A 642 4.22 0.18 -9.67
N GLN A 643 3.32 0.97 -9.08
CA GLN A 643 3.58 1.68 -7.83
C GLN A 643 3.59 0.75 -6.62
N PHE A 644 4.69 0.73 -5.88
CA PHE A 644 4.85 -0.08 -4.68
C PHE A 644 5.23 0.77 -3.48
N PHE A 645 5.11 0.18 -2.30
CA PHE A 645 5.48 0.80 -1.04
C PHE A 645 6.22 -0.18 -0.12
N ILE A 646 7.07 0.37 0.74
CA ILE A 646 7.75 -0.35 1.81
C ILE A 646 7.19 0.16 3.13
N THR A 647 6.73 -0.74 4.00
CA THR A 647 6.22 -0.37 5.32
C THR A 647 7.35 -0.03 6.29
N LEU A 648 7.22 1.09 6.99
CA LEU A 648 8.24 1.58 7.94
C LEU A 648 8.01 1.09 9.38
N ALA A 649 6.86 0.48 9.63
CA ALA A 649 6.50 -0.16 10.90
C ALA A 649 5.35 -1.13 10.64
N PRO A 650 4.93 -1.97 11.61
CA PRO A 650 3.81 -2.88 11.39
C PRO A 650 2.52 -2.13 10.99
N GLN A 651 1.84 -2.52 9.91
CA GLN A 651 0.67 -1.84 9.33
C GLN A 651 -0.56 -2.74 9.25
N ARG A 652 -1.15 -3.02 10.40
CA ARG A 652 -2.33 -3.90 10.53
C ARG A 652 -3.54 -3.49 9.70
N ARG A 653 -3.63 -2.20 9.36
CA ARG A 653 -4.69 -1.66 8.50
C ARG A 653 -4.56 -2.04 7.02
N LEU A 654 -3.41 -2.57 6.62
CA LEU A 654 -3.15 -3.10 5.28
C LEU A 654 -3.36 -4.62 5.21
N ASP A 655 -3.24 -5.32 6.34
CA ASP A 655 -3.47 -6.76 6.45
C ASP A 655 -4.85 -7.13 5.91
N ALA A 656 -4.93 -8.18 5.09
CA ALA A 656 -6.18 -8.66 4.48
C ALA A 656 -6.93 -7.59 3.64
N ARG A 657 -6.23 -6.53 3.21
CA ARG A 657 -6.79 -5.41 2.43
C ARG A 657 -5.89 -5.00 1.26
N ASN A 658 -4.58 -5.22 1.38
CA ASN A 658 -3.61 -4.87 0.37
C ASN A 658 -2.82 -6.09 -0.12
N VAL A 659 -2.27 -5.98 -1.32
CA VAL A 659 -1.35 -6.98 -1.87
C VAL A 659 0.01 -6.81 -1.23
N ARG A 660 0.52 -7.86 -0.59
CA ARG A 660 1.90 -7.95 -0.12
C ARG A 660 2.62 -8.90 -1.05
N PHE A 661 3.61 -8.40 -1.79
CA PHE A 661 4.33 -9.19 -2.79
C PHE A 661 5.81 -9.36 -2.46
N GLY A 662 6.26 -8.87 -1.30
CA GLY A 662 7.61 -9.18 -0.84
C GLY A 662 7.93 -8.70 0.56
N THR A 663 9.16 -8.98 0.98
CA THR A 663 9.71 -8.56 2.27
C THR A 663 11.19 -8.26 2.12
N ILE A 664 11.64 -7.18 2.75
CA ILE A 664 13.05 -6.81 2.76
C ILE A 664 13.82 -7.78 3.65
N THR A 665 14.78 -8.49 3.08
CA THR A 665 15.63 -9.48 3.76
C THR A 665 17.01 -8.91 4.11
N GLU A 666 17.50 -7.93 3.35
CA GLU A 666 18.82 -7.33 3.55
C GLU A 666 18.76 -5.80 3.57
N ASN A 667 19.60 -5.17 4.39
CA ASN A 667 19.75 -3.71 4.50
C ASN A 667 18.44 -2.94 4.80
N LEU A 668 17.49 -3.58 5.51
CA LEU A 668 16.27 -2.92 5.99
C LEU A 668 16.61 -1.66 6.79
N LEU A 669 17.43 -1.78 7.84
CA LEU A 669 17.78 -0.66 8.72
C LEU A 669 18.79 0.31 8.10
N GLY A 670 19.73 -0.20 7.29
CA GLY A 670 20.86 0.56 6.77
C GLY A 670 20.57 1.36 5.50
N VAL A 671 19.54 0.98 4.73
CA VAL A 671 19.17 1.67 3.48
C VAL A 671 17.66 1.92 3.43
N ALA A 672 16.83 0.87 3.43
CA ALA A 672 15.41 1.01 3.13
C ALA A 672 14.64 1.89 4.14
N MET A 673 14.89 1.73 5.44
CA MET A 673 14.27 2.56 6.49
C MET A 673 14.90 3.95 6.63
N LEU A 674 15.95 4.26 5.86
CA LEU A 674 16.54 5.59 5.81
C LEU A 674 16.07 6.39 4.60
N LEU A 675 15.35 5.76 3.65
CA LEU A 675 14.85 6.42 2.45
C LEU A 675 14.02 7.66 2.78
N ILE A 676 14.18 8.68 1.95
CA ILE A 676 13.45 9.94 1.99
C ILE A 676 12.91 10.27 0.59
N PRO A 677 11.95 11.20 0.46
CA PRO A 677 11.52 11.67 -0.84
C PRO A 677 12.71 12.17 -1.70
N GLU A 678 12.63 11.96 -3.01
CA GLU A 678 13.68 12.24 -4.01
C GLU A 678 14.84 11.23 -4.11
N ASP A 679 14.96 10.26 -3.20
CA ASP A 679 15.90 9.16 -3.40
C ASP A 679 15.54 8.41 -4.71
N ARG A 680 16.52 8.26 -5.59
CA ARG A 680 16.33 7.70 -6.94
C ARG A 680 16.62 6.22 -6.97
N ILE A 681 15.78 5.45 -7.67
CA ILE A 681 16.05 4.06 -8.06
C ILE A 681 17.01 4.12 -9.25
N LEU A 682 18.20 3.54 -9.11
CA LEU A 682 19.17 3.42 -10.21
C LEU A 682 18.91 2.18 -11.05
N SER A 683 18.61 1.06 -10.39
CA SER A 683 18.26 -0.21 -11.02
C SER A 683 17.53 -1.12 -10.03
N ILE A 684 16.80 -2.11 -10.57
CA ILE A 684 16.25 -3.24 -9.82
C ILE A 684 16.67 -4.53 -10.53
N ASP A 685 17.59 -5.29 -9.94
CA ASP A 685 18.06 -6.55 -10.51
C ASP A 685 17.25 -7.73 -9.93
N ILE A 686 16.60 -8.52 -10.80
CA ILE A 686 15.91 -9.76 -10.41
C ILE A 686 16.91 -10.92 -10.44
N ARG A 687 17.03 -11.64 -9.32
CA ARG A 687 17.98 -12.74 -9.15
C ARG A 687 17.28 -13.94 -8.51
N GLU A 688 17.69 -15.13 -8.90
CA GLU A 688 17.29 -16.34 -8.19
C GLU A 688 17.93 -16.31 -6.79
N ALA A 689 17.12 -16.53 -5.76
CA ALA A 689 17.58 -16.51 -4.38
C ALA A 689 18.41 -17.77 -4.07
N GLU A 690 19.54 -17.60 -3.38
CA GLU A 690 20.28 -18.73 -2.83
C GLU A 690 19.42 -19.46 -1.77
N GLN A 691 19.44 -20.80 -1.80
CA GLN A 691 18.59 -21.67 -0.97
C GLN A 691 18.86 -21.54 0.53
#